data_AF-A0A430Q3J4-F1
#
_entry.id   AF-A0A430Q3J4-F1
#
_cell.length_a   1.000
_cell.length_b   1.000
_cell.length_c   1.000
_cell.angle_alpha   90.00
_cell.angle_beta   90.00
_cell.angle_gamma   90.00
#
_symmetry.space_group_name_H-M   'P 1'
#
loop_
_entity.id
_entity.type
_entity.pdbx_description
1 polymer ?
#
loop_
_entity_poly.entity_id
_entity_poly.type
_entity_poly.pdbx_seq_one_letter_code
_entity_poly.pdbx_strand_id
1 'polypeptide(L)'
;MEDVDYSVKNRKSQVTNLNTVKFEDQGQLKTNSNILNNSKNITNEKLRKSSVAILRNRFFRIALTTLNSMTYFYNTSIYNRFVVTDGSTTSDSPQAFQNIHDHTAMWNYINGQLLNSLYWDAWYNRLNVSFNEKDFIAHDNKVLGVARLRQLRVDPSQCDIPKQMRGVIEKCYPAYSTKARFTKSIQIQGNITPIYTKNAWDFSDSHVTGATSYSAPYGYYDGSGYIQDLSRSNDETVAILNELFQGRWIDQSTRALFIDFTIYNANVNIFVIVKIIFEMPESGGLFGSTIVQPVRLFRYQTVTDYFVLVCEIVYLVFLAYYTIEEILEIFKYLTIDRSLNQLTRTMSVAAYDLLGFLIMFCIVYFAFAQLGYLAFSARTLAYSSFTQTTYSLFRIMVGDIDFPSILKAHPVLGPIFFVTFVFFVFFVLLNMFLAIIDESYKTTKAELIQQKNDVTLGHILKKKAKDLAKRVQKKRSKSIVRILREYGLMGKEKLPYEDYRQALKSHGYSEPEIFTTFVKYDEDGDNNLDLTEQQQLAYEIDLGVIYKIGEPVDEGIGTDEDSNGNSVKDEDNYVDPEDYNELIQNVDLMEATLVSIITRIDELLASLEQIEIAKREHRIQLSGIIKDMKFYLNVQEEQNPILLACRIL
;
A
#
# COMPACT_ATOMS: atom_id res chain seq x y z
N MET A 1 -15.04 77.25 -45.53
CA MET A 1 -14.80 75.84 -45.22
C MET A 1 -13.39 75.76 -44.70
N GLU A 2 -13.16 76.36 -43.53
CA GLU A 2 -13.47 75.77 -42.21
C GLU A 2 -12.62 74.53 -41.98
N ASP A 3 -11.93 74.35 -40.88
CA ASP A 3 -11.50 75.25 -39.81
C ASP A 3 -10.65 74.34 -38.88
N VAL A 4 -9.61 74.92 -38.23
CA VAL A 4 -9.38 74.81 -36.77
C VAL A 4 -9.04 73.41 -36.20
N ASP A 5 -8.04 73.19 -35.35
CA ASP A 5 -7.04 74.06 -34.73
C ASP A 5 -6.05 73.23 -33.91
N TYR A 6 -4.83 73.74 -33.83
CA TYR A 6 -4.09 74.06 -32.60
C TYR A 6 -4.25 73.16 -31.36
N SER A 7 -3.11 72.68 -30.84
CA SER A 7 -2.35 73.47 -29.84
C SER A 7 -1.22 72.63 -29.24
N VAL A 8 -0.03 72.80 -29.82
CA VAL A 8 1.22 72.79 -29.07
C VAL A 8 1.32 74.15 -28.38
N LYS A 9 1.09 74.24 -27.06
CA LYS A 9 1.72 75.23 -26.16
C LYS A 9 1.21 75.13 -24.72
N ASN A 10 2.19 75.00 -23.82
CA ASN A 10 2.27 75.36 -22.39
C ASN A 10 2.66 74.15 -21.53
N ARG A 11 3.79 74.12 -20.80
CA ARG A 11 4.79 75.15 -20.46
C ARG A 11 6.10 74.46 -20.12
N LYS A 12 7.20 74.96 -20.70
CA LYS A 12 8.50 74.97 -20.03
C LYS A 12 8.40 75.90 -18.82
N SER A 13 8.20 75.31 -17.64
CA SER A 13 8.56 75.83 -16.32
C SER A 13 8.12 74.72 -15.36
N GLN A 14 8.97 73.77 -14.99
CA GLN A 14 10.00 73.98 -13.99
C GLN A 14 11.15 72.99 -14.22
N VAL A 15 12.29 73.50 -14.67
CA VAL A 15 13.58 72.87 -14.39
C VAL A 15 13.91 73.26 -12.95
N THR A 16 13.45 72.45 -12.01
CA THR A 16 13.96 72.38 -10.64
C THR A 16 13.40 71.09 -10.03
N ASN A 17 14.28 70.26 -9.48
CA ASN A 17 14.02 69.02 -8.76
C ASN A 17 13.98 67.73 -9.58
N LEU A 18 15.11 67.44 -10.23
CA LEU A 18 15.51 66.08 -10.60
C LEU A 18 16.76 65.72 -9.78
N ASN A 19 16.60 65.65 -8.46
CA ASN A 19 17.55 65.06 -7.52
C ASN A 19 16.80 64.78 -6.22
N THR A 20 16.00 63.70 -6.19
CA THR A 20 15.61 62.92 -4.99
C THR A 20 14.53 61.89 -5.36
N VAL A 21 14.88 60.89 -6.18
CA VAL A 21 14.17 59.60 -6.21
C VAL A 21 15.22 58.50 -6.23
N LYS A 22 15.92 58.37 -5.11
CA LYS A 22 16.60 57.17 -4.62
C LYS A 22 16.19 57.21 -3.15
N PHE A 23 15.29 56.35 -2.68
CA PHE A 23 15.68 55.17 -1.92
C PHE A 23 14.53 54.15 -1.70
N GLU A 24 13.31 54.38 -2.22
CA GLU A 24 12.16 53.50 -1.95
C GLU A 24 11.96 52.33 -2.95
N ASP A 25 12.53 52.39 -4.15
CA ASP A 25 12.33 51.34 -5.17
C ASP A 25 13.12 50.05 -4.92
N GLN A 26 14.19 50.08 -4.12
CA GLN A 26 15.02 48.89 -3.89
C GLN A 26 14.37 47.86 -2.94
N GLY A 27 13.48 48.31 -2.06
CA GLY A 27 12.70 47.43 -1.17
C GLY A 27 11.68 46.62 -1.95
N GLN A 28 10.85 47.29 -2.77
CA GLN A 28 9.82 46.62 -3.58
C GLN A 28 10.41 45.69 -4.66
N LEU A 29 11.55 46.04 -5.26
CA LEU A 29 12.27 45.15 -6.19
C LEU A 29 12.79 43.88 -5.50
N LYS A 30 13.29 43.97 -4.26
CA LYS A 30 13.72 42.80 -3.48
C LYS A 30 12.52 41.92 -3.08
N THR A 31 11.42 42.50 -2.63
CA THR A 31 10.21 41.74 -2.25
C THR A 31 9.59 41.03 -3.46
N ASN A 32 9.51 41.71 -4.62
CA ASN A 32 9.02 41.12 -5.86
C ASN A 32 9.97 40.03 -6.39
N SER A 33 11.28 40.19 -6.25
CA SER A 33 12.26 39.15 -6.61
C SER A 33 12.15 37.89 -5.74
N ASN A 34 11.88 38.04 -4.44
CA ASN A 34 11.68 36.92 -3.52
C ASN A 34 10.36 36.19 -3.77
N ILE A 35 9.28 36.91 -4.09
CA ILE A 35 7.99 36.32 -4.48
C ILE A 35 8.12 35.58 -5.82
N LEU A 36 8.84 36.15 -6.80
CA LEU A 36 9.08 35.51 -8.09
C LEU A 36 9.97 34.26 -7.95
N ASN A 37 10.99 34.30 -7.08
CA ASN A 37 11.86 33.16 -6.79
C ASN A 37 11.12 32.05 -6.04
N ASN A 38 10.27 32.38 -5.07
CA ASN A 38 9.43 31.39 -4.39
C ASN A 38 8.39 30.77 -5.34
N SER A 39 7.76 31.58 -6.20
CA SER A 39 6.84 31.09 -7.23
C SER A 39 7.54 30.17 -8.22
N LYS A 40 8.74 30.54 -8.71
CA LYS A 40 9.59 29.71 -9.57
C LYS A 40 10.02 28.41 -8.89
N ASN A 41 10.35 28.44 -7.61
CA ASN A 41 10.71 27.23 -6.84
C ASN A 41 9.51 26.28 -6.72
N ILE A 42 8.31 26.80 -6.43
CA ILE A 42 7.08 25.98 -6.34
C ILE A 42 6.68 25.41 -7.70
N THR A 43 6.82 26.19 -8.78
CA THR A 43 6.55 25.68 -10.15
C THR A 43 7.59 24.66 -10.58
N ASN A 44 8.88 24.86 -10.28
CA ASN A 44 9.94 23.89 -10.55
C ASN A 44 9.76 22.60 -9.75
N GLU A 45 9.29 22.67 -8.51
CA GLU A 45 8.99 21.49 -7.69
C GLU A 45 7.79 20.70 -8.24
N LYS A 46 6.71 21.39 -8.63
CA LYS A 46 5.56 20.77 -9.31
C LYS A 46 5.94 20.16 -10.67
N LEU A 47 6.76 20.87 -11.46
CA LEU A 47 7.29 20.38 -12.73
C LEU A 47 8.16 19.15 -12.51
N ARG A 48 9.07 19.16 -11.51
CA ARG A 48 9.91 18.02 -11.16
C ARG A 48 9.08 16.80 -10.76
N LYS A 49 8.07 16.96 -9.89
CA LYS A 49 7.16 15.86 -9.50
C LYS A 49 6.35 15.33 -10.70
N SER A 50 5.88 16.22 -11.58
CA SER A 50 5.14 15.83 -12.78
C SER A 50 6.03 15.12 -13.82
N SER A 51 7.26 15.61 -14.05
CA SER A 51 8.26 14.97 -14.91
C SER A 51 8.66 13.59 -14.39
N VAL A 52 8.81 13.46 -13.06
CA VAL A 52 9.10 12.21 -12.36
C VAL A 52 7.96 11.21 -12.53
N ALA A 53 6.70 11.62 -12.37
CA ALA A 53 5.54 10.74 -12.58
C ALA A 53 5.43 10.28 -14.05
N ILE A 54 5.74 11.16 -15.00
CA ILE A 54 5.81 10.82 -16.43
C ILE A 54 6.96 9.83 -16.68
N LEU A 55 8.12 10.05 -16.07
CA LEU A 55 9.26 9.13 -16.15
C LEU A 55 8.89 7.76 -15.57
N ARG A 56 8.28 7.72 -14.39
CA ARG A 56 7.79 6.50 -13.72
C ARG A 56 6.84 5.73 -14.62
N ASN A 57 5.83 6.39 -15.20
CA ASN A 57 4.88 5.72 -16.09
C ASN A 57 5.53 5.24 -17.39
N ARG A 58 6.53 5.96 -17.92
CA ARG A 58 7.28 5.50 -19.11
C ARG A 58 8.19 4.32 -18.76
N PHE A 59 8.91 4.37 -17.65
CA PHE A 59 9.75 3.27 -17.16
C PHE A 59 8.93 2.03 -16.79
N PHE A 60 7.76 2.19 -16.16
CA PHE A 60 6.84 1.09 -15.89
C PHE A 60 6.35 0.42 -17.18
N ARG A 61 6.01 1.21 -18.21
CA ARG A 61 5.65 0.67 -19.52
C ARG A 61 6.83 -0.05 -20.19
N ILE A 62 8.05 0.46 -20.07
CA ILE A 62 9.27 -0.19 -20.60
C ILE A 62 9.59 -1.49 -19.85
N ALA A 63 9.40 -1.53 -18.54
CA ALA A 63 9.54 -2.76 -17.74
C ALA A 63 8.43 -3.78 -18.07
N LEU A 64 7.20 -3.34 -18.35
CA LEU A 64 6.16 -4.26 -18.81
C LEU A 64 6.48 -4.84 -20.20
N THR A 65 7.23 -4.12 -21.04
CA THR A 65 7.70 -4.64 -22.33
C THR A 65 8.83 -5.67 -22.24
N THR A 66 9.43 -5.89 -21.06
CA THR A 66 10.36 -7.02 -20.86
C THR A 66 9.64 -8.35 -20.61
N LEU A 67 8.32 -8.32 -20.35
CA LEU A 67 7.46 -9.50 -20.50
C LEU A 67 7.23 -9.75 -21.99
N ASN A 68 8.15 -10.50 -22.58
CA ASN A 68 8.06 -10.89 -23.97
C ASN A 68 6.79 -11.72 -24.20
N SER A 69 5.81 -11.18 -24.94
CA SER A 69 4.56 -11.86 -25.31
C SER A 69 4.82 -13.18 -26.06
N MET A 70 5.98 -13.32 -26.73
CA MET A 70 6.40 -14.56 -27.36
C MET A 70 6.57 -15.70 -26.35
N THR A 71 6.87 -15.40 -25.08
CA THR A 71 6.95 -16.42 -24.02
C THR A 71 5.59 -17.09 -23.81
N TYR A 72 4.51 -16.30 -23.81
CA TYR A 72 3.15 -16.81 -23.67
C TYR A 72 2.76 -17.65 -24.88
N PHE A 73 2.92 -17.11 -26.10
CA PHE A 73 2.57 -17.84 -27.32
C PHE A 73 3.34 -19.15 -27.44
N TYR A 74 4.65 -19.11 -27.16
CA TYR A 74 5.47 -20.31 -27.23
C TYR A 74 5.04 -21.37 -26.20
N ASN A 75 4.76 -20.94 -24.96
CA ASN A 75 4.24 -21.83 -23.93
C ASN A 75 2.92 -22.48 -24.35
N THR A 76 1.96 -21.71 -24.87
CA THR A 76 0.68 -22.22 -25.37
C THR A 76 0.87 -23.18 -26.53
N SER A 77 1.76 -22.89 -27.48
CA SER A 77 2.03 -23.78 -28.61
C SER A 77 2.59 -25.13 -28.18
N ILE A 78 3.54 -25.15 -27.24
CA ILE A 78 4.10 -26.40 -26.70
C ILE A 78 3.05 -27.14 -25.87
N TYR A 79 2.31 -26.44 -25.02
CA TYR A 79 1.23 -27.03 -24.22
C TYR A 79 0.20 -27.71 -25.11
N ASN A 80 -0.29 -27.03 -26.15
CA ASN A 80 -1.28 -27.61 -27.05
C ASN A 80 -0.72 -28.85 -27.76
N ARG A 81 0.55 -28.84 -28.18
CA ARG A 81 1.14 -30.00 -28.89
C ARG A 81 1.20 -31.27 -28.04
N PHE A 82 1.62 -31.16 -26.77
CA PHE A 82 1.82 -32.34 -25.91
C PHE A 82 0.59 -32.72 -25.07
N VAL A 83 -0.35 -31.79 -24.83
CA VAL A 83 -1.47 -31.98 -23.89
C VAL A 83 -2.83 -31.96 -24.59
N VAL A 84 -3.02 -31.10 -25.59
CA VAL A 84 -4.31 -30.93 -26.28
C VAL A 84 -4.31 -31.77 -27.54
N THR A 85 -5.20 -32.76 -27.63
CA THR A 85 -5.41 -33.51 -28.87
C THR A 85 -6.35 -32.74 -29.78
N ASP A 86 -5.91 -32.42 -31.00
CA ASP A 86 -6.82 -31.95 -32.05
C ASP A 86 -7.83 -33.06 -32.35
N GLY A 87 -9.11 -32.75 -32.14
CA GLY A 87 -10.20 -33.67 -32.44
C GLY A 87 -10.32 -33.90 -33.95
N SER A 88 -9.60 -34.89 -34.47
CA SER A 88 -9.88 -35.44 -35.80
C SER A 88 -10.96 -36.52 -35.69
N THR A 89 -12.09 -36.18 -36.28
CA THR A 89 -13.27 -37.01 -36.58
C THR A 89 -12.92 -38.32 -37.30
N THR A 90 -12.84 -39.42 -36.56
CA THR A 90 -13.26 -40.78 -37.00
C THR A 90 -13.37 -41.67 -35.77
N SER A 91 -14.58 -42.18 -35.51
CA SER A 91 -15.04 -43.28 -34.63
C SER A 91 -14.03 -44.21 -33.91
N ASP A 92 -13.07 -43.66 -33.18
CA ASP A 92 -12.49 -44.23 -31.95
C ASP A 92 -11.97 -43.04 -31.13
N SER A 93 -12.46 -42.91 -29.90
CA SER A 93 -12.55 -41.67 -29.12
C SER A 93 -11.22 -40.90 -28.94
N PRO A 94 -11.21 -39.56 -29.15
CA PRO A 94 -10.09 -38.71 -28.80
C PRO A 94 -9.97 -38.60 -27.28
N GLN A 95 -8.91 -39.17 -26.70
CA GLN A 95 -8.59 -38.96 -25.28
C GLN A 95 -7.82 -37.64 -25.16
N ALA A 96 -8.45 -36.62 -24.57
CA ALA A 96 -7.71 -35.50 -24.01
C ALA A 96 -6.74 -36.03 -22.95
N PHE A 97 -5.57 -35.41 -22.75
CA PHE A 97 -4.62 -35.80 -21.71
C PHE A 97 -5.28 -35.88 -20.31
N GLN A 98 -6.31 -35.08 -20.06
CA GLN A 98 -7.13 -35.09 -18.84
C GLN A 98 -8.04 -36.33 -18.68
N ASN A 99 -8.26 -37.10 -19.74
CA ASN A 99 -9.11 -38.29 -19.78
C ASN A 99 -8.30 -39.60 -19.68
N ILE A 100 -7.00 -39.53 -19.40
CA ILE A 100 -6.15 -40.72 -19.24
C ILE A 100 -6.37 -41.28 -17.82
N HIS A 101 -7.20 -42.33 -17.72
CA HIS A 101 -7.58 -42.96 -16.45
C HIS A 101 -7.09 -44.41 -16.29
N ASP A 102 -6.59 -45.01 -17.35
CA ASP A 102 -6.14 -46.41 -17.37
C ASP A 102 -4.71 -46.54 -17.88
N HIS A 103 -4.00 -47.59 -17.45
CA HIS A 103 -2.65 -47.88 -17.93
C HIS A 103 -2.59 -48.08 -19.45
N THR A 104 -3.64 -48.66 -20.06
CA THR A 104 -3.71 -48.82 -21.52
C THR A 104 -3.78 -47.47 -22.23
N ALA A 105 -4.61 -46.56 -21.73
CA ALA A 105 -4.71 -45.19 -22.24
C ALA A 105 -3.37 -44.45 -22.10
N MET A 106 -2.67 -44.63 -20.98
CA MET A 106 -1.34 -44.06 -20.76
C MET A 106 -0.32 -44.57 -21.78
N TRP A 107 -0.26 -45.88 -22.02
CA TRP A 107 0.64 -46.45 -23.02
C TRP A 107 0.27 -46.03 -24.44
N ASN A 108 -1.02 -45.90 -24.77
CA ASN A 108 -1.48 -45.36 -26.05
C ASN A 108 -1.07 -43.89 -26.23
N TYR A 109 -1.12 -43.08 -25.17
CA TYR A 109 -0.61 -41.72 -25.18
C TYR A 109 0.90 -41.68 -25.40
N ILE A 110 1.66 -42.50 -24.67
CA ILE A 110 3.13 -42.57 -24.77
C ILE A 110 3.53 -43.01 -26.19
N ASN A 111 3.00 -44.12 -26.69
CA ASN A 111 3.37 -44.67 -28.01
C ASN A 111 2.75 -43.89 -29.19
N GLY A 112 1.68 -43.12 -28.95
CA GLY A 112 1.00 -42.34 -29.97
C GLY A 112 1.39 -40.87 -29.90
N GLN A 113 0.63 -40.10 -29.14
CA GLN A 113 0.72 -38.63 -29.12
C GLN A 113 2.12 -38.13 -28.73
N LEU A 114 2.74 -38.71 -27.70
CA LEU A 114 4.06 -38.26 -27.23
C LEU A 114 5.14 -38.51 -28.27
N LEU A 115 5.24 -39.72 -28.84
CA LEU A 115 6.22 -40.03 -29.89
C LEU A 115 6.01 -39.19 -31.14
N ASN A 116 4.78 -39.07 -31.63
CA ASN A 116 4.45 -38.25 -32.80
C ASN A 116 4.74 -36.76 -32.58
N SER A 117 4.74 -36.31 -31.33
CA SER A 117 5.06 -34.94 -30.97
C SER A 117 6.56 -34.70 -30.82
N LEU A 118 7.31 -35.68 -30.30
CA LEU A 118 8.75 -35.65 -30.07
C LEU A 118 9.57 -35.90 -31.34
N TYR A 119 9.13 -36.84 -32.17
CA TYR A 119 9.85 -37.26 -33.38
C TYR A 119 9.06 -36.83 -34.61
N TRP A 120 9.77 -36.21 -35.55
CA TRP A 120 9.17 -35.70 -36.76
C TRP A 120 9.84 -36.28 -38.01
N ASP A 121 9.25 -37.35 -38.54
CA ASP A 121 9.85 -38.10 -39.65
C ASP A 121 9.39 -37.65 -41.05
N ALA A 122 8.22 -37.00 -41.17
CA ALA A 122 7.67 -36.58 -42.45
C ALA A 122 7.00 -35.20 -42.40
N TRP A 123 7.22 -34.41 -43.44
CA TRP A 123 6.57 -33.12 -43.68
C TRP A 123 5.05 -33.26 -43.80
N TYR A 124 4.31 -32.14 -43.75
CA TYR A 124 2.84 -32.12 -43.90
C TYR A 124 2.37 -32.73 -45.24
N ASN A 125 3.24 -32.77 -46.25
CA ASN A 125 3.01 -33.41 -47.54
C ASN A 125 3.48 -34.89 -47.60
N ARG A 126 3.82 -35.48 -46.44
CA ARG A 126 4.30 -36.86 -46.24
C ARG A 126 5.65 -37.18 -46.89
N LEU A 127 6.42 -36.18 -47.29
CA LEU A 127 7.80 -36.38 -47.70
C LEU A 127 8.70 -36.52 -46.48
N ASN A 128 9.67 -37.43 -46.53
CA ASN A 128 10.57 -37.66 -45.41
C ASN A 128 11.44 -36.42 -45.14
N VAL A 129 11.65 -36.16 -43.86
CA VAL A 129 12.52 -35.10 -43.35
C VAL A 129 13.98 -35.52 -43.52
N SER A 130 14.87 -34.57 -43.87
CA SER A 130 16.29 -34.88 -44.02
C SER A 130 16.95 -35.23 -42.69
N PHE A 131 18.07 -35.96 -42.70
CA PHE A 131 18.74 -36.42 -41.47
C PHE A 131 19.05 -35.29 -40.48
N ASN A 132 19.46 -34.11 -40.98
CA ASN A 132 19.78 -32.95 -40.15
C ASN A 132 18.54 -32.28 -39.54
N GLU A 133 17.38 -32.44 -40.16
CA GLU A 133 16.12 -31.83 -39.72
C GLU A 133 15.36 -32.72 -38.73
N LYS A 134 15.68 -34.02 -38.64
CA LYS A 134 15.06 -34.97 -37.70
C LYS A 134 15.27 -34.63 -36.22
N ASP A 135 16.30 -33.84 -35.91
CA ASP A 135 16.59 -33.35 -34.55
C ASP A 135 15.64 -32.22 -34.09
N PHE A 136 14.75 -31.74 -34.97
CA PHE A 136 13.86 -30.61 -34.71
C PHE A 136 12.37 -31.02 -34.69
N ILE A 137 11.62 -30.40 -33.79
CA ILE A 137 10.17 -30.47 -33.66
C ILE A 137 9.56 -29.19 -34.26
N ALA A 138 8.57 -29.34 -35.14
CA ALA A 138 7.82 -28.22 -35.72
C ALA A 138 8.76 -27.12 -36.27
N HIS A 139 9.75 -27.56 -37.04
CA HIS A 139 10.75 -26.81 -37.80
C HIS A 139 11.88 -26.23 -36.94
N ASP A 140 11.53 -25.42 -35.93
CA ASP A 140 12.50 -24.53 -35.27
C ASP A 140 12.84 -24.93 -33.82
N ASN A 141 12.17 -25.95 -33.27
CA ASN A 141 12.34 -26.34 -31.88
C ASN A 141 13.27 -27.54 -31.76
N LYS A 142 14.37 -27.42 -31.03
CA LYS A 142 15.30 -28.52 -30.82
C LYS A 142 15.05 -29.19 -29.48
N VAL A 143 14.88 -30.51 -29.45
CA VAL A 143 14.93 -31.27 -28.19
C VAL A 143 16.38 -31.32 -27.72
N LEU A 144 16.62 -30.92 -26.48
CA LEU A 144 17.95 -30.97 -25.88
C LEU A 144 18.13 -32.29 -25.13
N GLY A 145 19.15 -33.05 -25.53
CA GLY A 145 19.37 -34.38 -24.98
C GLY A 145 18.37 -35.38 -25.56
N VAL A 146 17.61 -36.02 -24.67
CA VAL A 146 16.54 -36.99 -24.97
C VAL A 146 15.49 -36.90 -23.87
N ALA A 147 14.29 -37.41 -24.11
CA ALA A 147 13.29 -37.53 -23.06
C ALA A 147 13.65 -38.67 -22.10
N ARG A 148 13.43 -38.44 -20.81
CA ARG A 148 13.73 -39.39 -19.73
C ARG A 148 12.44 -39.83 -19.05
N LEU A 149 12.25 -41.15 -18.98
CA LEU A 149 11.26 -41.80 -18.14
C LEU A 149 11.86 -42.02 -16.75
N ARG A 150 11.14 -41.64 -15.70
CA ARG A 150 11.52 -41.93 -14.31
C ARG A 150 10.33 -42.47 -13.54
N GLN A 151 10.49 -43.65 -12.96
CA GLN A 151 9.44 -44.37 -12.25
C GLN A 151 9.76 -44.50 -10.76
N LEU A 152 8.75 -44.32 -9.91
CA LEU A 152 8.80 -44.58 -8.48
C LEU A 152 7.88 -45.73 -8.10
N ARG A 153 8.37 -46.61 -7.23
CA ARG A 153 7.71 -47.86 -6.85
C ARG A 153 7.71 -48.04 -5.34
N VAL A 154 6.74 -48.79 -4.83
CA VAL A 154 6.61 -49.14 -3.41
C VAL A 154 6.82 -50.62 -3.16
N ASP A 155 7.37 -50.95 -2.00
CA ASP A 155 7.56 -52.32 -1.55
C ASP A 155 6.24 -52.88 -0.99
N PRO A 156 5.71 -53.99 -1.52
CA PRO A 156 4.47 -54.59 -1.04
C PRO A 156 4.53 -55.08 0.41
N SER A 157 5.73 -55.35 0.95
CA SER A 157 5.91 -55.77 2.35
C SER A 157 5.59 -54.68 3.37
N GLN A 158 5.44 -53.43 2.93
CA GLN A 158 5.17 -52.27 3.78
C GLN A 158 3.67 -52.01 3.97
N CYS A 159 2.81 -52.96 3.60
CA CYS A 159 1.38 -52.92 3.84
C CYS A 159 0.87 -54.23 4.47
N ASP A 160 0.03 -54.10 5.51
CA ASP A 160 -0.59 -55.22 6.21
C ASP A 160 -2.01 -55.49 5.71
N ILE A 161 -2.22 -56.70 5.17
CA ILE A 161 -3.55 -57.16 4.77
C ILE A 161 -4.31 -57.66 6.01
N PRO A 162 -5.54 -57.16 6.27
CA PRO A 162 -6.39 -57.65 7.35
C PRO A 162 -6.55 -59.18 7.31
N LYS A 163 -6.47 -59.85 8.46
CA LYS A 163 -6.42 -61.32 8.56
C LYS A 163 -7.55 -62.02 7.80
N GLN A 164 -8.74 -61.42 7.82
CA GLN A 164 -9.95 -61.91 7.17
C GLN A 164 -9.84 -61.93 5.63
N MET A 165 -9.02 -61.05 5.05
CA MET A 165 -8.87 -60.88 3.60
C MET A 165 -7.65 -61.58 3.02
N ARG A 166 -6.77 -62.16 3.85
CA ARG A 166 -5.54 -62.85 3.39
C ARG A 166 -5.80 -64.06 2.51
N GLY A 167 -6.99 -64.66 2.57
CA GLY A 167 -7.40 -65.74 1.67
C GLY A 167 -7.82 -65.27 0.27
N VAL A 168 -8.09 -63.97 0.10
CA VAL A 168 -8.57 -63.36 -1.16
C VAL A 168 -7.47 -62.52 -1.81
N ILE A 169 -6.70 -61.78 -1.00
CA ILE A 169 -5.66 -60.86 -1.47
C ILE A 169 -4.31 -61.34 -0.95
N GLU A 170 -3.39 -61.59 -1.87
CA GLU A 170 -2.03 -62.04 -1.58
C GLU A 170 -1.06 -60.86 -1.32
N LYS A 171 -1.21 -59.75 -2.06
CA LYS A 171 -0.30 -58.60 -2.03
C LYS A 171 -1.06 -57.29 -1.86
N CYS A 172 -0.47 -56.37 -1.09
CA CYS A 172 -0.94 -54.99 -0.95
C CYS A 172 0.20 -54.04 -1.32
N TYR A 173 -0.13 -52.85 -1.81
CA TYR A 173 0.83 -51.81 -2.14
C TYR A 173 0.43 -50.51 -1.42
N PRO A 174 1.25 -49.98 -0.50
CA PRO A 174 0.90 -48.79 0.28
C PRO A 174 1.00 -47.50 -0.55
N ALA A 175 0.60 -46.36 0.03
CA ALA A 175 0.89 -45.04 -0.51
C ALA A 175 2.42 -44.80 -0.59
N TYR A 176 2.86 -43.93 -1.49
CA TYR A 176 4.28 -43.60 -1.61
C TYR A 176 4.80 -42.92 -0.34
N SER A 177 5.91 -43.42 0.19
CA SER A 177 6.69 -42.76 1.23
C SER A 177 8.15 -43.17 1.11
N THR A 178 9.06 -42.35 1.65
CA THR A 178 10.50 -42.65 1.66
C THR A 178 10.83 -43.97 2.38
N LYS A 179 10.00 -44.38 3.35
CA LYS A 179 10.10 -45.68 4.03
C LYS A 179 9.56 -46.84 3.18
N ALA A 180 8.45 -46.61 2.47
CA ALA A 180 7.79 -47.65 1.69
C ALA A 180 8.38 -47.83 0.27
N ARG A 181 9.41 -47.08 -0.10
CA ARG A 181 10.01 -47.12 -1.45
C ARG A 181 10.67 -48.47 -1.75
N PHE A 182 10.52 -48.95 -2.98
CA PHE A 182 11.17 -50.16 -3.46
C PHE A 182 12.54 -49.85 -4.09
N THR A 183 13.62 -50.36 -3.48
CA THR A 183 15.02 -50.02 -3.84
C THR A 183 15.81 -51.16 -4.51
N LYS A 184 15.20 -52.33 -4.74
CA LYS A 184 15.86 -53.50 -5.33
C LYS A 184 15.65 -53.56 -6.83
N SER A 185 16.49 -54.29 -7.56
CA SER A 185 16.30 -54.48 -9.01
C SER A 185 14.96 -55.15 -9.33
N ILE A 186 14.23 -54.57 -10.29
CA ILE A 186 12.96 -55.06 -10.80
C ILE A 186 13.21 -56.39 -11.53
N GLN A 187 12.40 -57.39 -11.21
CA GLN A 187 12.42 -58.66 -11.91
C GLN A 187 11.65 -58.53 -13.23
N ILE A 188 12.34 -58.70 -14.35
CA ILE A 188 11.74 -58.60 -15.69
C ILE A 188 10.72 -59.72 -15.85
N GLN A 189 9.47 -59.35 -16.13
CA GLN A 189 8.41 -60.32 -16.39
C GLN A 189 8.29 -60.53 -17.89
N GLY A 190 8.47 -61.77 -18.36
CA GLY A 190 8.44 -62.10 -19.79
C GLY A 190 9.75 -62.73 -20.25
N ASN A 191 9.73 -63.41 -21.39
CA ASN A 191 10.90 -64.10 -21.95
C ASN A 191 11.76 -63.12 -22.77
N ILE A 192 12.24 -62.06 -22.12
CA ILE A 192 12.93 -60.94 -22.79
C ILE A 192 14.26 -60.71 -22.11
N THR A 193 15.29 -60.54 -22.93
CA THR A 193 16.60 -60.08 -22.49
C THR A 193 16.72 -58.60 -22.84
N PRO A 194 16.94 -57.71 -21.85
CA PRO A 194 16.96 -56.27 -22.08
C PRO A 194 18.22 -55.89 -22.89
N ILE A 195 18.04 -55.51 -24.14
CA ILE A 195 19.13 -55.04 -25.02
C ILE A 195 19.28 -53.54 -24.86
N TYR A 196 18.16 -52.81 -24.92
CA TYR A 196 18.14 -51.35 -24.84
C TYR A 196 17.88 -50.83 -23.42
N THR A 197 17.23 -51.63 -22.57
CA THR A 197 16.72 -51.21 -21.25
C THR A 197 17.54 -51.69 -20.07
N LYS A 198 18.82 -52.04 -20.25
CA LYS A 198 19.64 -52.70 -19.20
C LYS A 198 19.62 -51.98 -17.84
N ASN A 199 19.72 -50.65 -17.85
CA ASN A 199 19.78 -49.85 -16.62
C ASN A 199 18.38 -49.47 -16.07
N ALA A 200 17.31 -49.68 -16.83
CA ALA A 200 15.94 -49.30 -16.43
C ALA A 200 15.40 -50.11 -15.26
N TRP A 201 15.96 -51.29 -15.03
CA TRP A 201 15.48 -52.25 -14.05
C TRP A 201 16.16 -52.09 -12.69
N ASP A 202 17.23 -51.30 -12.61
CA ASP A 202 18.00 -51.06 -11.39
C ASP A 202 17.63 -49.72 -10.73
N PHE A 203 17.59 -49.71 -9.40
CA PHE A 203 17.24 -48.52 -8.63
C PHE A 203 18.39 -47.50 -8.62
N SER A 204 18.06 -46.22 -8.76
CA SER A 204 19.00 -45.10 -8.67
C SER A 204 18.55 -44.10 -7.61
N ASP A 205 19.47 -43.71 -6.72
CA ASP A 205 19.23 -42.63 -5.74
C ASP A 205 19.21 -41.25 -6.41
N SER A 206 18.65 -40.25 -5.72
CA SER A 206 18.46 -38.88 -6.21
C SER A 206 19.76 -38.21 -6.69
N HIS A 207 20.89 -38.51 -6.07
CA HIS A 207 22.20 -38.00 -6.48
C HIS A 207 22.64 -38.53 -7.86
N VAL A 208 22.22 -39.75 -8.22
CA VAL A 208 22.55 -40.38 -9.51
C VAL A 208 21.58 -39.92 -10.59
N THR A 209 20.29 -39.86 -10.26
CA THR A 209 19.26 -39.39 -11.21
C THR A 209 19.38 -37.90 -11.52
N GLY A 210 19.94 -37.12 -10.58
CA GLY A 210 20.01 -35.66 -10.65
C GLY A 210 18.66 -34.96 -10.46
N ALA A 211 17.60 -35.70 -10.11
CA ALA A 211 16.27 -35.15 -9.94
C ALA A 211 16.06 -34.61 -8.51
N THR A 212 15.33 -33.51 -8.39
CA THR A 212 14.89 -32.97 -7.10
C THR A 212 13.54 -33.57 -6.72
N SER A 213 13.21 -33.52 -5.42
CA SER A 213 11.87 -33.86 -4.97
C SER A 213 10.82 -32.95 -5.61
N TYR A 214 9.63 -33.50 -5.83
CA TYR A 214 8.53 -32.85 -6.50
C TYR A 214 7.23 -33.11 -5.74
N SER A 215 6.50 -32.03 -5.45
CA SER A 215 5.16 -32.10 -4.86
C SER A 215 4.13 -32.10 -5.98
N ALA A 216 3.54 -33.26 -6.22
CA ALA A 216 2.46 -33.42 -7.17
C ALA A 216 1.09 -33.25 -6.46
N PRO A 217 -0.02 -33.15 -7.20
CA PRO A 217 -1.36 -33.01 -6.63
C PRO A 217 -1.76 -34.10 -5.62
N TYR A 218 -1.35 -35.36 -5.81
CA TYR A 218 -1.76 -36.49 -4.96
C TYR A 218 -0.64 -37.06 -4.09
N GLY A 219 0.63 -36.79 -4.42
CA GLY A 219 1.77 -37.31 -3.65
C GLY A 219 3.00 -36.40 -3.64
N TYR A 220 3.83 -36.59 -2.61
CA TYR A 220 5.17 -36.02 -2.56
C TYR A 220 6.18 -37.09 -2.96
N TYR A 221 6.92 -36.82 -4.04
CA TYR A 221 7.85 -37.78 -4.65
C TYR A 221 9.27 -37.25 -4.53
N ASP A 222 10.21 -38.10 -4.14
CA ASP A 222 11.62 -37.73 -4.13
C ASP A 222 12.25 -37.85 -5.53
N GLY A 223 13.52 -37.48 -5.62
CA GLY A 223 14.30 -37.54 -6.86
C GLY A 223 14.76 -38.95 -7.27
N SER A 224 14.58 -39.97 -6.42
CA SER A 224 15.07 -41.32 -6.71
C SER A 224 14.17 -42.06 -7.70
N GLY A 225 14.55 -43.29 -8.06
CA GLY A 225 13.71 -44.20 -8.82
C GLY A 225 14.45 -44.95 -9.92
N TYR A 226 13.66 -45.53 -10.83
CA TYR A 226 14.12 -46.28 -11.98
C TYR A 226 14.07 -45.37 -13.20
N ILE A 227 15.17 -45.25 -13.93
CA ILE A 227 15.28 -44.30 -15.05
C ILE A 227 15.53 -45.02 -16.38
N GLN A 228 14.88 -44.57 -17.43
CA GLN A 228 15.18 -44.96 -18.81
C GLN A 228 15.20 -43.72 -19.70
N ASP A 229 16.33 -43.50 -20.35
CA ASP A 229 16.47 -42.47 -21.37
C ASP A 229 15.96 -43.01 -22.71
N LEU A 230 15.13 -42.24 -23.41
CA LEU A 230 14.72 -42.55 -24.77
C LEU A 230 15.87 -42.28 -25.74
N SER A 231 15.75 -42.74 -26.98
CA SER A 231 16.73 -42.46 -28.03
C SER A 231 16.40 -41.14 -28.75
N ARG A 232 17.35 -40.66 -29.57
CA ARG A 232 17.08 -39.62 -30.56
C ARG A 232 16.34 -40.15 -31.79
N SER A 233 16.44 -41.45 -32.07
CA SER A 233 15.72 -42.09 -33.17
C SER A 233 14.36 -42.61 -32.70
N ASN A 234 13.32 -42.38 -33.50
CA ASN A 234 11.98 -42.91 -33.25
C ASN A 234 12.00 -44.45 -33.19
N ASP A 235 12.67 -45.11 -34.13
CA ASP A 235 12.71 -46.58 -34.23
C ASP A 235 13.33 -47.23 -32.98
N GLU A 236 14.44 -46.65 -32.49
CA GLU A 236 15.09 -47.13 -31.26
C GLU A 236 14.24 -46.84 -30.02
N THR A 237 13.58 -45.69 -29.96
CA THR A 237 12.67 -45.35 -28.86
C THR A 237 11.47 -46.29 -28.83
N VAL A 238 10.89 -46.65 -29.98
CA VAL A 238 9.82 -47.66 -30.06
C VAL A 238 10.33 -49.01 -29.57
N ALA A 239 11.57 -49.41 -29.91
CA ALA A 239 12.16 -50.64 -29.39
C ALA A 239 12.35 -50.61 -27.85
N ILE A 240 12.85 -49.50 -27.30
CA ILE A 240 12.97 -49.28 -25.85
C ILE A 240 11.61 -49.42 -25.16
N LEU A 241 10.59 -48.71 -25.67
CA LEU A 241 9.24 -48.72 -25.09
C LEU A 241 8.59 -50.11 -25.19
N ASN A 242 8.82 -50.84 -26.28
CA ASN A 242 8.36 -52.22 -26.43
C ASN A 242 9.02 -53.16 -25.42
N GLU A 243 10.34 -53.05 -25.18
CA GLU A 243 11.02 -53.83 -24.12
C GLU A 243 10.42 -53.52 -22.73
N LEU A 244 10.23 -52.24 -22.40
CA LEU A 244 9.63 -51.84 -21.12
C LEU A 244 8.19 -52.34 -20.97
N PHE A 245 7.39 -52.24 -22.04
CA PHE A 245 5.99 -52.66 -22.05
C PHE A 245 5.87 -54.17 -21.87
N GLN A 246 6.58 -54.95 -22.68
CA GLN A 246 6.51 -56.40 -22.61
C GLN A 246 7.13 -56.93 -21.30
N GLY A 247 8.17 -56.27 -20.78
CA GLY A 247 8.80 -56.58 -19.50
C GLY A 247 7.98 -56.19 -18.25
N ARG A 248 6.78 -55.59 -18.45
CA ARG A 248 5.90 -55.02 -17.41
C ARG A 248 6.65 -54.08 -16.46
N TRP A 249 7.40 -53.15 -17.04
CA TRP A 249 8.16 -52.17 -16.27
C TRP A 249 7.28 -51.32 -15.36
N ILE A 250 6.05 -51.05 -15.78
CA ILE A 250 5.00 -50.40 -14.96
C ILE A 250 3.99 -51.46 -14.53
N ASP A 251 3.78 -51.57 -13.22
CA ASP A 251 2.80 -52.46 -12.61
C ASP A 251 2.10 -51.82 -11.40
N GLN A 252 1.33 -52.63 -10.65
CA GLN A 252 0.56 -52.22 -9.46
C GLN A 252 1.40 -51.58 -8.33
N SER A 253 2.72 -51.83 -8.30
CA SER A 253 3.63 -51.23 -7.32
C SER A 253 4.09 -49.83 -7.70
N THR A 254 3.82 -49.41 -8.94
CA THR A 254 4.16 -48.07 -9.44
C THR A 254 3.27 -47.03 -8.77
N ARG A 255 3.88 -45.91 -8.39
CA ARG A 255 3.15 -44.77 -7.78
C ARG A 255 3.23 -43.50 -8.60
N ALA A 256 4.33 -43.31 -9.32
CA ALA A 256 4.47 -42.18 -10.23
C ALA A 256 5.37 -42.54 -11.40
N LEU A 257 5.00 -42.03 -12.58
CA LEU A 257 5.84 -41.98 -13.77
C LEU A 257 6.03 -40.52 -14.17
N PHE A 258 7.27 -40.09 -14.30
CA PHE A 258 7.68 -38.78 -14.80
C PHE A 258 8.25 -38.95 -16.19
N ILE A 259 7.86 -38.08 -17.11
CA ILE A 259 8.45 -37.96 -18.45
C ILE A 259 8.94 -36.53 -18.57
N ASP A 260 10.26 -36.37 -18.57
CA ASP A 260 10.92 -35.07 -18.52
C ASP A 260 11.78 -34.86 -19.77
N PHE A 261 11.63 -33.71 -20.42
CA PHE A 261 12.49 -33.27 -21.51
C PHE A 261 12.52 -31.75 -21.62
N THR A 262 13.55 -31.22 -22.29
CA THR A 262 13.70 -29.79 -22.52
C THR A 262 13.74 -29.51 -24.01
N ILE A 263 12.99 -28.51 -24.44
CA ILE A 263 12.95 -28.01 -25.81
C ILE A 263 13.59 -26.63 -25.83
N TYR A 264 14.37 -26.31 -26.86
CA TYR A 264 14.91 -24.98 -27.08
C TYR A 264 14.51 -24.46 -28.45
N ASN A 265 14.02 -23.23 -28.51
CA ASN A 265 13.76 -22.52 -29.75
C ASN A 265 14.77 -21.39 -29.92
N ALA A 266 15.55 -21.45 -31.01
CA ALA A 266 16.59 -20.48 -31.31
C ALA A 266 16.03 -19.13 -31.78
N ASN A 267 14.87 -19.11 -32.46
CA ASN A 267 14.25 -17.89 -32.99
C ASN A 267 13.79 -16.95 -31.88
N VAL A 268 13.30 -17.50 -30.77
CA VAL A 268 12.88 -16.72 -29.59
C VAL A 268 13.88 -16.76 -28.43
N ASN A 269 14.92 -17.60 -28.51
CA ASN A 269 15.89 -17.86 -27.45
C ASN A 269 15.22 -18.21 -26.10
N ILE A 270 14.28 -19.16 -26.14
CA ILE A 270 13.54 -19.64 -24.96
C ILE A 270 13.67 -21.16 -24.86
N PHE A 271 13.96 -21.63 -23.65
CA PHE A 271 13.90 -23.03 -23.27
C PHE A 271 12.51 -23.32 -22.70
N VAL A 272 11.93 -24.46 -23.02
CA VAL A 272 10.70 -24.95 -22.41
C VAL A 272 10.98 -26.29 -21.78
N ILE A 273 10.78 -26.37 -20.46
CA ILE A 273 10.88 -27.60 -19.71
C ILE A 273 9.48 -28.22 -19.68
N VAL A 274 9.37 -29.44 -20.21
CA VAL A 274 8.13 -30.20 -20.21
C VAL A 274 8.28 -31.36 -19.24
N LYS A 275 7.35 -31.44 -18.30
CA LYS A 275 7.24 -32.51 -17.31
C LYS A 275 5.82 -33.06 -17.34
N ILE A 276 5.67 -34.28 -17.82
CA ILE A 276 4.42 -35.02 -17.83
C ILE A 276 4.48 -36.03 -16.69
N ILE A 277 3.42 -36.09 -15.88
CA ILE A 277 3.38 -36.87 -14.66
C ILE A 277 2.13 -37.73 -14.68
N PHE A 278 2.30 -39.03 -14.46
CA PHE A 278 1.21 -39.95 -14.21
C PHE A 278 1.29 -40.45 -12.77
N GLU A 279 0.32 -40.08 -11.95
CA GLU A 279 0.18 -40.51 -10.56
C GLU A 279 -0.77 -41.72 -10.47
N MET A 280 -0.33 -42.75 -9.76
CA MET A 280 -1.07 -43.99 -9.54
C MET A 280 -1.27 -44.17 -8.03
N PRO A 281 -2.26 -43.51 -7.41
CA PRO A 281 -2.53 -43.65 -5.98
C PRO A 281 -2.89 -45.10 -5.60
N GLU A 282 -2.83 -45.39 -4.31
CA GLU A 282 -3.14 -46.70 -3.73
C GLU A 282 -4.58 -47.18 -3.98
N SER A 283 -5.48 -46.29 -4.40
CA SER A 283 -6.84 -46.63 -4.83
C SER A 283 -6.91 -47.36 -6.18
N GLY A 284 -5.81 -47.37 -6.95
CA GLY A 284 -5.72 -48.00 -8.27
C GLY A 284 -6.15 -47.11 -9.44
N GLY A 285 -6.48 -45.84 -9.21
CA GLY A 285 -6.72 -44.87 -10.27
C GLY A 285 -5.42 -44.41 -10.96
N LEU A 286 -5.55 -43.74 -12.10
CA LEU A 286 -4.47 -43.06 -12.81
C LEU A 286 -4.86 -41.61 -13.06
N PHE A 287 -3.96 -40.69 -12.73
CA PHE A 287 -4.16 -39.25 -12.89
C PHE A 287 -2.97 -38.62 -13.62
N GLY A 288 -3.24 -38.01 -14.77
CA GLY A 288 -2.25 -37.26 -15.55
C GLY A 288 -2.19 -35.79 -15.12
N SER A 289 -0.99 -35.26 -14.92
CA SER A 289 -0.74 -33.82 -14.77
C SER A 289 0.48 -33.40 -15.61
N THR A 290 0.52 -32.13 -16.02
CA THR A 290 1.59 -31.61 -16.88
C THR A 290 2.05 -30.25 -16.41
N ILE A 291 3.37 -30.03 -16.45
CA ILE A 291 4.00 -28.73 -16.33
C ILE A 291 4.71 -28.41 -17.64
N VAL A 292 4.42 -27.23 -18.17
CA VAL A 292 5.15 -26.62 -19.28
C VAL A 292 5.68 -25.29 -18.78
N GLN A 293 7.00 -25.18 -18.65
CA GLN A 293 7.64 -24.00 -18.06
C GLN A 293 8.63 -23.37 -19.04
N PRO A 294 8.34 -22.18 -19.59
CA PRO A 294 9.28 -21.43 -20.40
C PRO A 294 10.31 -20.71 -19.51
N VAL A 295 11.58 -20.78 -19.90
CA VAL A 295 12.72 -20.19 -19.22
C VAL A 295 13.69 -19.60 -20.25
N ARG A 296 14.06 -18.33 -20.08
CA ARG A 296 15.16 -17.71 -20.83
C ARG A 296 16.44 -17.79 -20.00
N LEU A 297 17.27 -18.79 -20.27
CA LEU A 297 18.55 -19.01 -19.56
C LEU A 297 19.61 -17.99 -19.99
N PHE A 298 19.75 -17.77 -21.30
CA PHE A 298 20.70 -16.82 -21.84
C PHE A 298 20.04 -15.46 -22.09
N ARG A 299 19.98 -14.62 -21.05
CA ARG A 299 19.33 -13.30 -21.14
C ARG A 299 20.19 -12.24 -21.81
N TYR A 300 21.49 -12.21 -21.52
CA TYR A 300 22.40 -11.13 -21.92
C TYR A 300 23.47 -11.61 -22.91
N GLN A 301 23.11 -11.76 -24.18
CA GLN A 301 24.06 -12.20 -25.22
C GLN A 301 24.48 -11.05 -26.14
N THR A 302 23.53 -10.21 -26.54
CA THR A 302 23.77 -9.12 -27.50
C THR A 302 24.10 -7.82 -26.78
N VAL A 303 24.75 -6.87 -27.48
CA VAL A 303 25.01 -5.53 -26.94
C VAL A 303 23.72 -4.82 -26.53
N THR A 304 22.63 -5.08 -27.26
CA THR A 304 21.28 -4.61 -26.91
C THR A 304 20.78 -5.23 -25.61
N ASP A 305 21.05 -6.50 -25.33
CA ASP A 305 20.65 -7.12 -24.05
C ASP A 305 21.42 -6.54 -22.85
N TYR A 306 22.71 -6.21 -23.01
CA TYR A 306 23.48 -5.54 -21.96
C TYR A 306 22.98 -4.10 -21.71
N PHE A 307 22.56 -3.41 -22.76
CA PHE A 307 21.86 -2.13 -22.59
C PHE A 307 20.56 -2.31 -21.81
N VAL A 308 19.77 -3.35 -22.13
CA VAL A 308 18.56 -3.70 -21.35
C VAL A 308 18.90 -4.03 -19.90
N LEU A 309 19.99 -4.74 -19.60
CA LEU A 309 20.44 -5.00 -18.22
C LEU A 309 20.68 -3.71 -17.44
N VAL A 310 21.38 -2.73 -18.05
CA VAL A 310 21.60 -1.44 -17.40
C VAL A 310 20.26 -0.73 -17.16
N CYS A 311 19.35 -0.76 -18.13
CA CYS A 311 17.99 -0.24 -17.96
C CYS A 311 17.20 -0.97 -16.86
N GLU A 312 17.33 -2.29 -16.73
CA GLU A 312 16.70 -3.11 -15.68
C GLU A 312 17.23 -2.72 -14.30
N ILE A 313 18.56 -2.54 -14.15
CA ILE A 313 19.17 -2.10 -12.88
C ILE A 313 18.68 -0.70 -12.52
N VAL A 314 18.72 0.24 -13.47
CA VAL A 314 18.22 1.61 -13.27
C VAL A 314 16.74 1.58 -12.89
N TYR A 315 15.93 0.75 -13.56
CA TYR A 315 14.53 0.55 -13.24
C TYR A 315 14.32 0.00 -11.83
N LEU A 316 15.10 -1.01 -11.40
CA LEU A 316 15.00 -1.56 -10.05
C LEU A 316 15.35 -0.53 -8.98
N VAL A 317 16.38 0.29 -9.20
CA VAL A 317 16.73 1.39 -8.29
C VAL A 317 15.61 2.44 -8.25
N PHE A 318 15.05 2.83 -9.39
CA PHE A 318 13.90 3.74 -9.43
C PHE A 318 12.67 3.15 -8.74
N LEU A 319 12.37 1.87 -8.97
CA LEU A 319 11.26 1.18 -8.33
C LEU A 319 11.45 1.18 -6.82
N ALA A 320 12.63 0.79 -6.32
CA ALA A 320 12.91 0.83 -4.88
C ALA A 320 12.79 2.24 -4.30
N TYR A 321 13.40 3.24 -4.96
CA TYR A 321 13.33 4.64 -4.53
C TYR A 321 11.88 5.14 -4.47
N TYR A 322 11.10 4.96 -5.55
CA TYR A 322 9.71 5.41 -5.58
C TYR A 322 8.80 4.61 -4.67
N THR A 323 9.02 3.30 -4.51
CA THR A 323 8.27 2.51 -3.53
C THR A 323 8.52 3.04 -2.12
N ILE A 324 9.76 3.38 -1.77
CA ILE A 324 10.07 3.98 -0.46
C ILE A 324 9.46 5.38 -0.35
N GLU A 325 9.60 6.23 -1.37
CA GLU A 325 9.02 7.59 -1.39
C GLU A 325 7.49 7.53 -1.24
N GLU A 326 6.81 6.66 -1.99
CA GLU A 326 5.35 6.46 -1.90
C GLU A 326 4.95 5.90 -0.54
N ILE A 327 5.70 4.96 0.04
CA ILE A 327 5.44 4.47 1.40
C ILE A 327 5.56 5.62 2.41
N LEU A 328 6.62 6.44 2.32
CA LEU A 328 6.82 7.59 3.20
C LEU A 328 5.76 8.68 2.99
N GLU A 329 5.38 8.96 1.75
CA GLU A 329 4.30 9.89 1.43
C GLU A 329 2.96 9.35 1.95
N ILE A 330 2.65 8.05 1.82
CA ILE A 330 1.46 7.43 2.40
C ILE A 330 1.47 7.62 3.93
N PHE A 331 2.56 7.32 4.63
CA PHE A 331 2.65 7.55 6.07
C PHE A 331 2.49 9.04 6.44
N LYS A 332 3.05 9.94 5.63
CA LYS A 332 2.91 11.40 5.81
C LYS A 332 1.46 11.87 5.55
N TYR A 333 0.78 11.37 4.54
CA TYR A 333 -0.62 11.75 4.24
C TYR A 333 -1.61 11.13 5.22
N LEU A 334 -1.38 9.90 5.66
CA LEU A 334 -2.16 9.25 6.72
C LEU A 334 -2.07 10.03 8.05
N THR A 335 -0.92 10.65 8.33
CA THR A 335 -0.72 11.44 9.55
C THR A 335 -1.19 12.90 9.44
N ILE A 336 -1.11 13.51 8.24
CA ILE A 336 -1.44 14.92 8.02
C ILE A 336 -2.93 15.17 7.76
N ASP A 337 -3.62 14.31 7.00
CA ASP A 337 -5.04 14.52 6.73
C ASP A 337 -5.89 14.12 7.95
N ARG A 338 -6.72 15.05 8.42
CA ARG A 338 -7.57 14.83 9.61
C ARG A 338 -8.57 13.70 9.39
N SER A 339 -9.07 13.52 8.17
CA SER A 339 -10.07 12.48 7.86
C SER A 339 -9.43 11.09 7.80
N LEU A 340 -8.25 10.97 7.18
CA LEU A 340 -7.49 9.71 7.13
C LEU A 340 -6.88 9.33 8.48
N ASN A 341 -6.42 10.31 9.27
CA ASN A 341 -5.95 10.05 10.62
C ASN A 341 -7.11 9.59 11.53
N GLN A 342 -8.32 10.13 11.34
CA GLN A 342 -9.52 9.61 11.99
C GLN A 342 -9.76 8.14 11.60
N LEU A 343 -9.70 7.78 10.31
CA LEU A 343 -9.87 6.39 9.88
C LEU A 343 -8.78 5.45 10.44
N THR A 344 -7.53 5.89 10.45
CA THR A 344 -6.39 5.12 10.99
C THR A 344 -6.55 4.91 12.50
N ARG A 345 -6.95 5.96 13.23
CA ARG A 345 -7.23 5.87 14.66
C ARG A 345 -8.43 4.99 14.94
N THR A 346 -9.51 5.07 14.15
CA THR A 346 -10.66 4.16 14.29
C THR A 346 -10.25 2.70 14.09
N MET A 347 -9.38 2.43 13.10
CA MET A 347 -8.90 1.07 12.85
C MET A 347 -8.00 0.57 13.99
N SER A 348 -7.17 1.44 14.57
CA SER A 348 -6.33 1.10 15.71
C SER A 348 -7.14 0.83 16.98
N VAL A 349 -8.21 1.59 17.23
CA VAL A 349 -9.10 1.37 18.37
C VAL A 349 -9.91 0.08 18.15
N ALA A 350 -10.44 -0.12 16.94
CA ALA A 350 -11.19 -1.33 16.56
C ALA A 350 -10.33 -2.59 16.51
N ALA A 351 -9.00 -2.48 16.46
CA ALA A 351 -8.10 -3.60 16.14
C ALA A 351 -8.26 -4.78 17.11
N TYR A 352 -8.43 -4.52 18.41
CA TYR A 352 -8.61 -5.59 19.41
C TYR A 352 -9.97 -6.28 19.27
N ASP A 353 -11.04 -5.52 19.03
CA ASP A 353 -12.38 -6.07 18.81
C ASP A 353 -12.47 -6.84 17.49
N LEU A 354 -11.82 -6.33 16.43
CA LEU A 354 -11.67 -7.00 15.15
C LEU A 354 -10.84 -8.28 15.26
N LEU A 355 -9.79 -8.29 16.09
CA LEU A 355 -8.99 -9.49 16.34
C LEU A 355 -9.83 -10.55 17.08
N GLY A 356 -10.60 -10.15 18.09
CA GLY A 356 -11.54 -11.04 18.79
C GLY A 356 -12.60 -11.62 17.84
N PHE A 357 -13.18 -10.76 16.99
CA PHE A 357 -14.10 -11.19 15.93
C PHE A 357 -13.44 -12.15 14.94
N LEU A 358 -12.20 -11.89 14.50
CA LEU A 358 -11.46 -12.75 13.58
C LEU A 358 -11.26 -14.16 14.16
N ILE A 359 -10.98 -14.26 15.46
CA ILE A 359 -10.88 -15.56 16.14
C ILE A 359 -12.23 -16.29 16.10
N MET A 360 -13.33 -15.62 16.45
CA MET A 360 -14.67 -16.21 16.38
C MET A 360 -15.03 -16.64 14.94
N PHE A 361 -14.71 -15.80 13.96
CA PHE A 361 -14.88 -16.09 12.54
C PHE A 361 -14.13 -17.36 12.15
N CYS A 362 -12.84 -17.46 12.49
CA CYS A 362 -12.02 -18.63 12.18
C CYS A 362 -12.60 -19.90 12.79
N ILE A 363 -13.13 -19.86 14.01
CA ILE A 363 -13.76 -21.03 14.65
C ILE A 363 -14.95 -21.52 13.81
N VAL A 364 -15.87 -20.63 13.44
CA VAL A 364 -17.06 -21.00 12.64
C VAL A 364 -16.63 -21.44 11.24
N TYR A 365 -15.74 -20.68 10.60
CA TYR A 365 -15.25 -20.95 9.25
C TYR A 365 -14.56 -22.31 9.15
N PHE A 366 -13.64 -22.64 10.07
CA PHE A 366 -13.00 -23.95 10.08
C PHE A 366 -13.94 -25.07 10.51
N ALA A 367 -14.96 -24.80 11.34
CA ALA A 367 -16.02 -25.78 11.62
C ALA A 367 -16.81 -26.14 10.35
N PHE A 368 -17.17 -25.15 9.53
CA PHE A 368 -17.80 -25.38 8.22
C PHE A 368 -16.83 -26.04 7.22
N ALA A 369 -15.54 -25.70 7.26
CA ALA A 369 -14.52 -26.37 6.44
C ALA A 369 -14.41 -27.86 6.79
N GLN A 370 -14.37 -28.18 8.09
CA GLN A 370 -14.35 -29.56 8.57
C GLN A 370 -15.64 -30.30 8.21
N LEU A 371 -16.81 -29.67 8.40
CA LEU A 371 -18.10 -30.24 8.03
C LEU A 371 -18.19 -30.54 6.53
N GLY A 372 -17.80 -29.58 5.69
CA GLY A 372 -17.80 -29.73 4.23
C GLY A 372 -16.82 -30.79 3.75
N TYR A 373 -15.64 -30.87 4.36
CA TYR A 373 -14.66 -31.92 4.10
C TYR A 373 -15.24 -33.30 4.44
N LEU A 374 -15.81 -33.47 5.62
CA LEU A 374 -16.39 -34.76 6.03
C LEU A 374 -17.63 -35.14 5.21
N ALA A 375 -18.46 -34.17 4.82
CA ALA A 375 -19.70 -34.42 4.11
C ALA A 375 -19.50 -34.68 2.61
N PHE A 376 -18.58 -33.97 1.95
CA PHE A 376 -18.50 -33.92 0.48
C PHE A 376 -17.15 -34.41 -0.10
N SER A 377 -16.14 -34.72 0.72
CA SER A 377 -14.80 -35.13 0.22
C SER A 377 -14.82 -36.33 -0.73
N ALA A 378 -15.67 -37.32 -0.47
CA ALA A 378 -15.74 -38.53 -1.29
C ALA A 378 -16.43 -38.34 -2.65
N ARG A 379 -17.12 -37.21 -2.87
CA ARG A 379 -17.97 -36.98 -4.06
C ARG A 379 -17.52 -35.81 -4.92
N THR A 380 -16.78 -34.86 -4.35
CA THR A 380 -16.43 -33.60 -5.05
C THR A 380 -14.97 -33.23 -4.83
N LEU A 381 -14.24 -32.97 -5.92
CA LEU A 381 -12.82 -32.61 -5.88
C LEU A 381 -12.54 -31.32 -5.07
N ALA A 382 -13.44 -30.33 -5.13
CA ALA A 382 -13.33 -29.09 -4.36
C ALA A 382 -13.25 -29.31 -2.84
N TYR A 383 -13.78 -30.45 -2.36
CA TYR A 383 -13.82 -30.83 -0.94
C TYR A 383 -12.87 -31.99 -0.62
N SER A 384 -12.00 -32.39 -1.56
CA SER A 384 -11.17 -33.61 -1.46
C SER A 384 -10.07 -33.55 -0.38
N SER A 385 -9.60 -32.35 -0.05
CA SER A 385 -8.65 -32.10 1.04
C SER A 385 -9.14 -30.94 1.89
N PHE A 386 -8.67 -30.86 3.14
CA PHE A 386 -9.01 -29.75 4.03
C PHE A 386 -8.62 -28.40 3.40
N THR A 387 -7.41 -28.28 2.85
CA THR A 387 -6.92 -27.06 2.19
C THR A 387 -7.77 -26.67 0.98
N GLN A 388 -8.12 -27.63 0.11
CA GLN A 388 -9.00 -27.35 -1.03
C GLN A 388 -10.42 -26.97 -0.58
N THR A 389 -10.90 -27.56 0.51
CA THR A 389 -12.19 -27.22 1.12
C THR A 389 -12.19 -25.77 1.62
N THR A 390 -11.15 -25.36 2.34
CA THR A 390 -10.95 -23.98 2.78
C THR A 390 -10.94 -23.02 1.59
N TYR A 391 -10.16 -23.33 0.55
CA TYR A 391 -10.13 -22.53 -0.68
C TYR A 391 -11.52 -22.41 -1.33
N SER A 392 -12.26 -23.51 -1.41
CA SER A 392 -13.62 -23.55 -1.97
C SER A 392 -14.60 -22.70 -1.15
N LEU A 393 -14.53 -22.74 0.19
CA LEU A 393 -15.34 -21.88 1.04
C LEU A 393 -15.00 -20.40 0.91
N PHE A 394 -13.72 -20.07 0.72
CA PHE A 394 -13.30 -18.70 0.44
C PHE A 394 -13.85 -18.21 -0.91
N ARG A 395 -13.84 -19.05 -1.96
CA ARG A 395 -14.47 -18.72 -3.26
C ARG A 395 -15.96 -18.42 -3.11
N ILE A 396 -16.68 -19.23 -2.32
CA ILE A 396 -18.10 -18.98 -2.03
C ILE A 396 -18.30 -17.63 -1.32
N MET A 397 -17.43 -17.25 -0.39
CA MET A 397 -17.48 -15.95 0.29
C MET A 397 -17.27 -14.76 -0.66
N VAL A 398 -16.39 -14.93 -1.67
CA VAL A 398 -16.15 -13.90 -2.72
C VAL A 398 -17.28 -13.84 -3.74
N GLY A 399 -18.12 -14.88 -3.84
CA GLY A 399 -19.27 -14.95 -4.76
C GLY A 399 -19.06 -15.85 -5.97
N ASP A 400 -17.96 -16.61 -6.02
CA ASP A 400 -17.70 -17.64 -7.03
C ASP A 400 -18.23 -18.99 -6.53
N ILE A 401 -19.41 -19.37 -7.02
CA ILE A 401 -20.23 -20.44 -6.44
C ILE A 401 -20.47 -21.55 -7.45
N ASP A 402 -19.86 -22.72 -7.23
CA ASP A 402 -20.17 -23.96 -7.96
C ASP A 402 -21.21 -24.81 -7.22
N PHE A 403 -22.43 -24.27 -7.11
CA PHE A 403 -23.56 -24.95 -6.47
C PHE A 403 -23.95 -26.29 -7.14
N PRO A 404 -23.91 -26.45 -8.48
CA PRO A 404 -24.26 -27.72 -9.13
C PRO A 404 -23.44 -28.92 -8.64
N SER A 405 -22.14 -28.72 -8.37
CA SER A 405 -21.27 -29.79 -7.85
C SER A 405 -21.64 -30.21 -6.43
N ILE A 406 -22.09 -29.27 -5.59
CA ILE A 406 -22.54 -29.54 -4.23
C ILE A 406 -23.89 -30.27 -4.24
N LEU A 407 -24.81 -29.85 -5.12
CA LEU A 407 -26.14 -30.47 -5.26
C LEU A 407 -26.03 -31.93 -5.74
N LYS A 408 -25.13 -32.22 -6.68
CA LYS A 408 -24.86 -33.58 -7.17
C LYS A 408 -24.23 -34.48 -6.10
N ALA A 409 -23.43 -33.92 -5.19
CA ALA A 409 -22.80 -34.68 -4.12
C ALA A 409 -23.82 -35.21 -3.11
N HIS A 410 -24.73 -34.35 -2.65
CA HIS A 410 -25.85 -34.77 -1.81
C HIS A 410 -27.05 -33.83 -1.98
N PRO A 411 -28.22 -34.35 -2.40
CA PRO A 411 -29.37 -33.51 -2.78
C PRO A 411 -30.00 -32.74 -1.61
N VAL A 412 -29.95 -33.27 -0.38
CA VAL A 412 -30.52 -32.62 0.81
C VAL A 412 -29.47 -31.85 1.62
N LEU A 413 -28.41 -32.53 2.08
CA LEU A 413 -27.34 -31.94 2.88
C LEU A 413 -26.58 -30.82 2.16
N GLY A 414 -26.38 -30.92 0.84
CA GLY A 414 -25.69 -29.91 0.05
C GLY A 414 -26.34 -28.52 0.11
N PRO A 415 -27.62 -28.38 -0.26
CA PRO A 415 -28.35 -27.13 -0.13
C PRO A 415 -28.42 -26.60 1.30
N ILE A 416 -28.63 -27.47 2.30
CA ILE A 416 -28.67 -27.06 3.71
C ILE A 416 -27.32 -26.48 4.14
N PHE A 417 -26.21 -27.17 3.84
CA PHE A 417 -24.86 -26.70 4.12
C PHE A 417 -24.59 -25.34 3.45
N PHE A 418 -24.93 -25.21 2.16
CA PHE A 418 -24.70 -23.99 1.41
C PHE A 418 -25.51 -22.81 1.96
N VAL A 419 -26.81 -22.99 2.17
CA VAL A 419 -27.71 -21.93 2.68
C VAL A 419 -27.30 -21.51 4.09
N THR A 420 -26.97 -22.47 4.96
CA THR A 420 -26.52 -22.15 6.33
C THR A 420 -25.19 -21.41 6.33
N PHE A 421 -24.22 -21.82 5.51
CA PHE A 421 -22.93 -21.13 5.39
C PHE A 421 -23.11 -19.69 4.87
N VAL A 422 -23.86 -19.51 3.78
CA VAL A 422 -24.17 -18.19 3.21
C VAL A 422 -24.89 -17.32 4.24
N PHE A 423 -25.83 -17.88 4.99
CA PHE A 423 -26.52 -17.14 6.06
C PHE A 423 -25.53 -16.65 7.13
N PHE A 424 -24.65 -17.50 7.63
CA PHE A 424 -23.64 -17.10 8.62
C PHE A 424 -22.66 -16.06 8.07
N VAL A 425 -22.16 -16.22 6.85
CA VAL A 425 -21.21 -15.29 6.23
C VAL A 425 -21.83 -13.91 5.98
N PHE A 426 -23.00 -13.85 5.35
CA PHE A 426 -23.58 -12.56 4.99
C PHE A 426 -24.33 -11.90 6.16
N PHE A 427 -25.08 -12.65 6.96
CA PHE A 427 -25.93 -12.04 7.98
C PHE A 427 -25.28 -11.91 9.35
N VAL A 428 -24.39 -12.83 9.73
CA VAL A 428 -23.70 -12.74 11.02
C VAL A 428 -22.39 -11.98 10.86
N LEU A 429 -21.54 -12.42 9.93
CA LEU A 429 -20.16 -11.94 9.86
C LEU A 429 -20.05 -10.53 9.28
N LEU A 430 -20.66 -10.24 8.13
CA LEU A 430 -20.62 -8.86 7.58
C LEU A 430 -21.28 -7.86 8.52
N ASN A 431 -22.44 -8.20 9.10
CA ASN A 431 -23.15 -7.28 9.98
C ASN A 431 -22.42 -7.05 11.30
N MET A 432 -21.78 -8.07 11.89
CA MET A 432 -20.97 -7.91 13.09
C MET A 432 -19.69 -7.09 12.81
N PHE A 433 -19.03 -7.33 11.69
CA PHE A 433 -17.87 -6.55 11.25
C PHE A 433 -18.22 -5.07 11.05
N LEU A 434 -19.34 -4.79 10.36
CA LEU A 434 -19.83 -3.42 10.16
C LEU A 434 -20.22 -2.75 11.48
N ALA A 435 -20.82 -3.50 12.42
CA ALA A 435 -21.17 -2.99 13.74
C ALA A 435 -19.93 -2.58 14.56
N ILE A 436 -18.88 -3.40 14.59
CA ILE A 436 -17.62 -3.10 15.30
C ILE A 436 -16.98 -1.83 14.74
N ILE A 437 -16.95 -1.70 13.41
CA ILE A 437 -16.40 -0.51 12.75
C ILE A 437 -17.25 0.73 13.06
N ASP A 438 -18.58 0.62 13.01
CA ASP A 438 -19.48 1.74 13.31
C ASP A 438 -19.36 2.21 14.76
N GLU A 439 -19.27 1.29 15.72
CA GLU A 439 -19.03 1.62 17.13
C GLU A 439 -17.68 2.32 17.34
N SER A 440 -16.60 1.76 16.77
CA SER A 440 -15.25 2.35 16.83
C SER A 440 -15.18 3.72 16.15
N TYR A 441 -15.91 3.90 15.05
CA TYR A 441 -16.05 5.18 14.36
C TYR A 441 -16.74 6.23 15.22
N LYS A 442 -17.84 5.86 15.89
CA LYS A 442 -18.57 6.74 16.81
C LYS A 442 -17.70 7.17 17.99
N THR A 443 -16.97 6.23 18.62
CA THR A 443 -16.08 6.51 19.75
C THR A 443 -14.95 7.45 19.35
N THR A 444 -14.24 7.16 18.25
CA THR A 444 -13.14 8.03 17.79
C THR A 444 -13.64 9.41 17.38
N LYS A 445 -14.83 9.50 16.78
CA LYS A 445 -15.46 10.79 16.44
C LYS A 445 -15.79 11.59 17.70
N ALA A 446 -16.29 10.96 18.76
CA ALA A 446 -16.56 11.62 20.03
C ALA A 446 -15.28 12.15 20.69
N GLU A 447 -14.21 11.35 20.72
CA GLU A 447 -12.89 11.76 21.23
C GLU A 447 -12.32 12.96 20.48
N LEU A 448 -12.42 12.98 19.14
CA LEU A 448 -11.93 14.10 18.32
C LEU A 448 -12.74 15.39 18.56
N ILE A 449 -14.05 15.28 18.82
CA ILE A 449 -14.90 16.44 19.16
C ILE A 449 -14.50 17.00 20.54
N GLN A 450 -14.27 16.13 21.53
CA GLN A 450 -13.85 16.55 22.87
C GLN A 450 -12.48 17.24 22.84
N GLN A 451 -11.50 16.67 22.14
CA GLN A 451 -10.17 17.25 21.97
C GLN A 451 -10.21 18.64 21.32
N LYS A 452 -11.14 18.86 20.38
CA LYS A 452 -11.35 20.19 19.77
C LYS A 452 -11.87 21.21 20.78
N ASN A 453 -12.79 20.81 21.67
CA ASN A 453 -13.38 21.70 22.66
C ASN A 453 -12.34 22.12 23.72
N ASP A 454 -11.53 21.19 24.22
CA ASP A 454 -10.50 21.48 25.23
C ASP A 454 -9.40 22.41 24.70
N VAL A 455 -8.92 22.19 23.47
CA VAL A 455 -7.94 23.07 22.83
C VAL A 455 -8.51 24.47 22.58
N THR A 456 -9.78 24.54 22.15
CA THR A 456 -10.45 25.82 21.89
C THR A 456 -10.67 26.59 23.20
N LEU A 457 -11.11 25.91 24.26
CA LEU A 457 -11.32 26.51 25.57
C LEU A 457 -10.00 26.98 26.20
N GLY A 458 -8.94 26.17 26.11
CA GLY A 458 -7.59 26.53 26.57
C GLY A 458 -7.04 27.75 25.83
N HIS A 459 -7.25 27.84 24.52
CA HIS A 459 -6.82 29.01 23.73
C HIS A 459 -7.64 30.26 24.08
N ILE A 460 -8.95 30.13 24.31
CA ILE A 460 -9.82 31.24 24.73
C ILE A 460 -9.44 31.74 26.13
N LEU A 461 -9.20 30.83 27.08
CA LEU A 461 -8.78 31.18 28.46
C LEU A 461 -7.41 31.84 28.47
N LYS A 462 -6.43 31.28 27.75
CA LYS A 462 -5.07 31.84 27.66
C LYS A 462 -5.08 33.21 26.98
N LYS A 463 -5.92 33.40 25.96
CA LYS A 463 -6.11 34.72 25.29
C LYS A 463 -6.74 35.73 26.23
N LYS A 464 -7.83 35.36 26.94
CA LYS A 464 -8.48 36.23 27.93
C LYS A 464 -7.55 36.59 29.09
N ALA A 465 -6.78 35.65 29.61
CA ALA A 465 -5.80 35.88 30.66
C ALA A 465 -4.68 36.84 30.22
N LYS A 466 -4.18 36.67 28.99
CA LYS A 466 -3.14 37.55 28.41
C LYS A 466 -3.67 38.95 28.13
N ASP A 467 -4.92 39.08 27.71
CA ASP A 467 -5.57 40.38 27.50
C ASP A 467 -5.89 41.10 28.82
N LEU A 468 -6.26 40.35 29.87
CA LEU A 468 -6.39 40.87 31.24
C LEU A 468 -5.04 41.34 31.79
N ALA A 469 -3.98 40.54 31.65
CA ALA A 469 -2.63 40.90 32.08
C ALA A 469 -2.14 42.19 31.38
N LYS A 470 -2.37 42.32 30.06
CA LYS A 470 -2.04 43.54 29.31
C LYS A 470 -2.84 44.76 29.76
N ARG A 471 -4.12 44.60 30.13
CA ARG A 471 -4.94 45.68 30.68
C ARG A 471 -4.50 46.14 32.07
N VAL A 472 -4.02 45.21 32.90
CA VAL A 472 -3.44 45.53 34.22
C VAL A 472 -2.09 46.22 34.07
N GLN A 473 -1.26 45.79 33.12
CA GLN A 473 0.07 46.35 32.90
C GLN A 473 0.04 47.75 32.25
N LYS A 474 -0.93 48.04 31.36
CA LYS A 474 -1.11 49.36 30.74
C LYS A 474 -1.68 50.43 31.69
N LYS A 475 -2.21 50.04 32.86
CA LYS A 475 -2.70 50.95 33.90
C LYS A 475 -1.63 51.36 34.93
N ARG A 476 -0.39 50.84 34.82
CA ARG A 476 0.69 50.98 35.81
C ARG A 476 1.80 52.00 35.48
N SER A 477 1.63 52.90 34.49
CA SER A 477 2.70 53.84 34.11
C SER A 477 2.36 55.33 34.34
N LYS A 478 2.15 55.74 35.59
CA LYS A 478 2.47 57.11 36.01
C LYS A 478 3.63 57.00 37.02
N SER A 479 4.76 57.65 36.76
CA SER A 479 5.89 57.67 37.71
C SER A 479 5.44 58.19 39.09
N ILE A 480 5.90 57.57 40.19
CA ILE A 480 5.61 57.96 41.58
C ILE A 480 5.88 59.46 41.77
N VAL A 481 6.98 59.97 41.21
CA VAL A 481 7.39 61.38 41.26
C VAL A 481 6.36 62.28 40.57
N ARG A 482 5.78 61.84 39.45
CA ARG A 482 4.76 62.61 38.73
C ARG A 482 3.47 62.71 39.53
N ILE A 483 3.10 61.65 40.26
CA ILE A 483 1.93 61.65 41.14
C ILE A 483 2.17 62.61 42.32
N LEU A 484 3.33 62.53 42.97
CA LEU A 484 3.66 63.42 44.10
C LEU A 484 3.74 64.89 43.66
N ARG A 485 4.17 65.16 42.42
CA ARG A 485 4.16 66.50 41.82
C ARG A 485 2.73 66.98 41.51
N GLU A 486 1.84 66.12 41.02
CA GLU A 486 0.41 66.45 40.79
C GLU A 486 -0.30 66.84 42.10
N TYR A 487 0.05 66.22 43.23
CA TYR A 487 -0.49 66.56 44.56
C TYR A 487 0.23 67.74 45.24
N GLY A 488 1.25 68.33 44.62
CA GLY A 488 2.03 69.43 45.20
C GLY A 488 2.78 69.03 46.49
N LEU A 489 3.15 67.75 46.60
CA LEU A 489 3.82 67.18 47.77
C LEU A 489 5.35 67.24 47.68
N MET A 490 5.89 67.41 46.46
CA MET A 490 7.32 67.58 46.21
C MET A 490 7.79 69.02 46.51
N GLY A 491 8.90 69.15 47.23
CA GLY A 491 9.54 70.44 47.54
C GLY A 491 9.06 71.09 48.84
N LYS A 492 8.28 70.37 49.67
CA LYS A 492 7.98 70.78 51.04
C LYS A 492 9.18 70.48 51.95
N GLU A 493 9.42 71.30 52.97
CA GLU A 493 10.50 71.08 53.95
C GLU A 493 10.47 69.69 54.58
N LYS A 494 9.27 69.12 54.77
CA LYS A 494 9.04 67.74 55.19
C LYS A 494 7.82 67.15 54.48
N LEU A 495 7.92 65.92 53.99
CA LEU A 495 6.81 65.16 53.38
C LEU A 495 6.41 63.99 54.29
N PRO A 496 5.28 64.07 55.00
CA PRO A 496 4.84 62.99 55.89
C PRO A 496 4.45 61.71 55.16
N TYR A 497 4.71 60.55 55.77
CA TYR A 497 4.34 59.24 55.22
C TYR A 497 2.85 59.11 54.84
N GLU A 498 1.94 59.66 55.64
CA GLU A 498 0.50 59.52 55.36
C GLU A 498 0.05 60.29 54.12
N ASP A 499 0.64 61.47 53.84
CA ASP A 499 0.35 62.25 52.64
C ASP A 499 0.91 61.53 51.39
N TYR A 500 2.14 61.00 51.50
CA TYR A 500 2.78 60.18 50.47
C TYR A 500 1.95 58.92 50.16
N ARG A 501 1.51 58.22 51.20
CA ARG A 501 0.69 57.01 51.11
C ARG A 501 -0.67 57.28 50.51
N GLN A 502 -1.34 58.36 50.91
CA GLN A 502 -2.65 58.72 50.39
C GLN A 502 -2.59 59.04 48.88
N ALA A 503 -1.55 59.75 48.44
CA ALA A 503 -1.35 60.09 47.02
C ALA A 503 -1.09 58.87 46.13
N LEU A 504 -0.32 57.88 46.63
CA LEU A 504 -0.02 56.66 45.86
C LEU A 504 -1.14 55.63 45.91
N LYS A 505 -1.83 55.51 47.03
CA LYS A 505 -3.00 54.63 47.17
C LYS A 505 -4.16 55.07 46.27
N SER A 506 -4.37 56.38 46.09
CA SER A 506 -5.39 56.91 45.17
C SER A 506 -5.11 56.56 43.70
N HIS A 507 -3.85 56.23 43.37
CA HIS A 507 -3.40 55.87 42.03
C HIS A 507 -3.13 54.36 41.84
N GLY A 508 -3.54 53.53 42.81
CA GLY A 508 -3.57 52.07 42.67
C GLY A 508 -2.24 51.35 42.97
N TYR A 509 -1.32 52.01 43.68
CA TYR A 509 -0.13 51.34 44.22
C TYR A 509 -0.51 50.44 45.40
N SER A 510 0.15 49.28 45.52
CA SER A 510 -0.10 48.36 46.62
C SER A 510 0.58 48.86 47.91
N GLU A 511 -0.06 48.63 49.07
CA GLU A 511 0.50 49.00 50.39
C GLU A 511 1.96 48.55 50.61
N PRO A 512 2.38 47.30 50.27
CA PRO A 512 3.77 46.89 50.44
C PRO A 512 4.73 47.64 49.51
N GLU A 513 4.33 48.00 48.29
CA GLU A 513 5.15 48.81 47.38
C GLU A 513 5.33 50.24 47.93
N ILE A 514 4.26 50.85 48.46
CA ILE A 514 4.32 52.21 49.06
C ILE A 514 5.26 52.22 50.26
N PHE A 515 5.09 51.27 51.18
CA PHE A 515 5.86 51.18 52.41
C PHE A 515 7.36 50.93 52.13
N THR A 516 7.66 49.94 51.30
CA THR A 516 9.06 49.60 50.97
C THR A 516 9.78 50.73 50.24
N THR A 517 9.07 51.44 49.36
CA THR A 517 9.65 52.60 48.65
C THR A 517 9.93 53.73 49.63
N PHE A 518 9.03 54.01 50.56
CA PHE A 518 9.22 55.09 51.52
C PHE A 518 10.37 54.82 52.49
N VAL A 519 10.39 53.63 53.10
CA VAL A 519 11.43 53.21 54.06
C VAL A 519 12.84 53.19 53.43
N LYS A 520 12.94 53.01 52.11
CA LYS A 520 14.23 53.04 51.43
C LYS A 520 14.88 54.42 51.45
N TYR A 521 14.08 55.49 51.39
CA TYR A 521 14.57 56.86 51.28
C TYR A 521 14.47 57.66 52.57
N ASP A 522 13.70 57.18 53.56
CA ASP A 522 13.67 57.70 54.93
C ASP A 522 14.91 57.15 55.67
N GLU A 523 16.05 57.83 55.52
CA GLU A 523 17.35 57.38 56.08
C GLU A 523 17.43 57.64 57.59
N ASP A 524 16.72 58.65 58.09
CA ASP A 524 16.70 59.02 59.51
C ASP A 524 15.57 58.35 60.31
N GLY A 525 14.60 57.73 59.64
CA GLY A 525 13.50 56.98 60.23
C GLY A 525 12.47 57.87 60.91
N ASP A 526 12.42 59.16 60.58
CA ASP A 526 11.53 60.15 61.20
C ASP A 526 10.08 60.12 60.64
N ASN A 527 9.80 59.19 59.71
CA ASN A 527 8.55 59.03 58.95
C ASN A 527 8.17 60.26 58.10
N ASN A 528 9.13 61.13 57.78
CA ASN A 528 8.99 62.20 56.80
C ASN A 528 10.18 62.19 55.85
N LEU A 529 9.91 62.42 54.57
CA LEU A 529 10.99 62.61 53.60
C LEU A 529 11.42 64.08 53.59
N ASP A 530 12.69 64.34 53.89
CA ASP A 530 13.28 65.68 53.82
C ASP A 530 13.55 66.10 52.36
N LEU A 531 14.03 67.33 52.15
CA LEU A 531 14.31 67.85 50.80
C LEU A 531 15.43 67.10 50.08
N THR A 532 16.36 66.49 50.82
CA THR A 532 17.50 65.73 50.29
C THR A 532 17.05 64.34 49.84
N GLU A 533 16.25 63.68 50.67
CA GLU A 533 15.65 62.37 50.42
C GLU A 533 14.60 62.43 49.29
N GLN A 534 13.80 63.49 49.24
CA GLN A 534 12.90 63.76 48.12
C GLN A 534 13.66 63.94 46.79
N GLN A 535 14.84 64.58 46.82
CA GLN A 535 15.69 64.73 45.64
C GLN A 535 16.31 63.40 45.22
N GLN A 536 16.73 62.57 46.17
CA GLN A 536 17.29 61.24 45.91
C GLN A 536 16.22 60.29 45.34
N LEU A 537 15.01 60.30 45.90
CA LEU A 537 13.84 59.59 45.38
C LEU A 537 13.51 60.04 43.96
N ALA A 538 13.51 61.35 43.69
CA ALA A 538 13.22 61.87 42.35
C ALA A 538 14.30 61.51 41.34
N TYR A 539 15.57 61.61 41.75
CA TYR A 539 16.72 61.31 40.91
C TYR A 539 16.79 59.83 40.53
N GLU A 540 16.66 58.92 41.49
CA GLU A 540 16.71 57.47 41.22
C GLU A 540 15.54 56.97 40.37
N ILE A 541 14.37 57.59 40.51
CA ILE A 541 13.18 57.24 39.72
C ILE A 541 13.26 57.84 38.29
N ASP A 542 13.81 59.04 38.12
CA ASP A 542 14.03 59.64 36.78
C ASP A 542 15.17 58.93 36.01
N LEU A 543 16.12 58.30 36.71
CA LEU A 543 17.16 57.43 36.13
C LEU A 543 16.65 56.04 35.69
N GLY A 544 15.37 55.73 35.89
CA GLY A 544 14.76 54.50 35.36
C GLY A 544 15.22 53.20 36.04
N VAL A 545 15.72 53.27 37.28
CA VAL A 545 16.11 52.06 38.03
C VAL A 545 14.86 51.22 38.35
N ILE A 546 14.67 50.15 37.59
CA ILE A 546 13.59 49.17 37.77
C ILE A 546 13.81 48.45 39.11
N TYR A 547 12.96 48.70 40.09
CA TYR A 547 12.95 47.95 41.36
C TYR A 547 12.27 46.58 41.16
N LYS A 548 13.03 45.49 41.30
CA LYS A 548 12.48 44.13 41.46
C LYS A 548 12.38 43.82 42.95
N ILE A 549 11.15 43.64 43.46
CA ILE A 549 10.94 43.08 44.81
C ILE A 549 11.06 41.55 44.72
N GLY A 550 11.85 41.00 45.65
CA GLY A 550 12.20 39.58 45.75
C GLY A 550 11.02 38.65 45.99
N GLU A 551 11.17 37.44 45.45
CA GLU A 551 10.31 36.29 45.74
C GLU A 551 10.55 35.81 47.18
N PRO A 552 9.50 35.42 47.93
CA PRO A 552 9.67 34.76 49.20
C PRO A 552 10.20 33.34 48.98
N VAL A 553 11.14 32.94 49.84
CA VAL A 553 11.64 31.59 50.02
C VAL A 553 10.46 30.67 50.38
N ASP A 554 10.26 29.61 49.60
CA ASP A 554 9.61 28.39 50.08
C ASP A 554 10.38 27.16 49.57
N GLU A 555 10.59 26.24 50.48
CA GLU A 555 11.42 25.05 50.39
C GLU A 555 10.76 24.01 49.47
N GLY A 556 11.48 23.46 48.48
CA GLY A 556 10.93 22.32 47.75
C GLY A 556 11.57 21.94 46.42
N ILE A 557 12.72 21.24 46.50
CA ILE A 557 13.11 20.10 45.63
C ILE A 557 13.39 20.40 44.14
N GLY A 558 14.69 20.60 43.87
CA GLY A 558 15.51 19.92 42.85
C GLY A 558 15.05 19.89 41.39
N THR A 559 15.80 20.54 40.50
CA THR A 559 16.88 19.90 39.73
C THR A 559 17.53 20.90 38.76
N ASP A 560 18.85 20.91 38.87
CA ASP A 560 19.89 21.11 37.88
C ASP A 560 20.12 22.49 37.22
N GLU A 561 21.36 22.91 37.47
CA GLU A 561 22.13 24.01 36.94
C GLU A 561 22.18 23.97 35.40
N ASP A 562 22.19 25.14 34.77
CA ASP A 562 23.37 25.49 33.97
C ASP A 562 23.42 26.99 33.64
N SER A 563 24.54 27.55 34.03
CA SER A 563 25.04 28.89 33.76
C SER A 563 25.33 29.14 32.29
N ASN A 564 24.97 30.31 31.77
CA ASN A 564 25.95 31.15 31.07
C ASN A 564 25.46 32.59 30.90
N GLY A 565 26.22 33.52 31.48
CA GLY A 565 26.07 34.94 31.19
C GLY A 565 26.72 35.31 29.85
N ASN A 566 26.19 36.33 29.19
CA ASN A 566 27.03 37.37 28.63
C ASN A 566 26.24 38.66 28.36
N SER A 567 26.86 39.75 28.80
CA SER A 567 26.49 41.15 28.69
C SER A 567 26.44 41.67 27.26
N VAL A 568 25.44 42.50 26.94
CA VAL A 568 25.56 43.60 25.97
C VAL A 568 24.82 44.82 26.53
N LYS A 569 25.50 45.97 26.48
CA LYS A 569 25.04 47.31 26.84
C LYS A 569 24.05 47.81 25.80
N ASP A 570 22.97 48.46 26.21
CA ASP A 570 22.18 49.33 25.33
C ASP A 570 22.14 50.75 25.91
N GLU A 571 22.46 51.68 25.03
CA GLU A 571 22.57 53.13 25.21
C GLU A 571 21.20 53.79 25.40
N ASP A 572 21.17 54.87 26.18
CA ASP A 572 20.01 55.74 26.36
C ASP A 572 19.59 56.38 25.03
N ASN A 573 18.37 56.09 24.57
CA ASN A 573 17.74 56.77 23.44
C ASN A 573 16.67 57.74 23.96
N TYR A 574 17.00 59.03 24.01
CA TYR A 574 16.06 60.12 24.22
C TYR A 574 15.33 60.39 22.91
N VAL A 575 14.00 60.26 22.88
CA VAL A 575 13.17 60.49 21.69
C VAL A 575 12.78 61.97 21.63
N ASP A 576 13.05 62.63 20.50
CA ASP A 576 12.77 64.04 20.25
C ASP A 576 11.24 64.30 20.28
N PRO A 577 10.72 65.40 20.89
CA PRO A 577 9.30 65.73 20.89
C PRO A 577 8.63 65.79 19.51
N GLU A 578 9.39 66.02 18.44
CA GLU A 578 8.89 65.94 17.05
C GLU A 578 8.64 64.48 16.62
N ASP A 579 9.53 63.55 16.96
CA ASP A 579 9.35 62.11 16.72
C ASP A 579 8.14 61.53 17.49
N TYR A 580 7.86 62.06 18.69
CA TYR A 580 6.68 61.64 19.47
C TYR A 580 5.36 62.08 18.82
N ASN A 581 5.32 63.29 18.26
CA ASN A 581 4.14 63.79 17.54
C ASN A 581 3.98 63.10 16.17
N GLU A 582 5.08 62.78 15.50
CA GLU A 582 5.07 61.96 14.29
C GLU A 582 4.61 60.53 14.60
N LEU A 583 5.01 59.95 15.74
CA LEU A 583 4.54 58.64 16.18
C LEU A 583 3.04 58.66 16.51
N ILE A 584 2.52 59.73 17.11
CA ILE A 584 1.08 59.89 17.36
C ILE A 584 0.31 60.00 16.04
N GLN A 585 0.78 60.83 15.09
CA GLN A 585 0.17 60.89 13.76
C GLN A 585 0.23 59.56 13.02
N ASN A 586 1.34 58.82 13.14
CA ASN A 586 1.49 57.50 12.56
C ASN A 586 0.56 56.48 13.24
N VAL A 587 0.33 56.58 14.55
CA VAL A 587 -0.62 55.74 15.29
C VAL A 587 -2.06 56.06 14.90
N ASP A 588 -2.43 57.34 14.75
CA ASP A 588 -3.76 57.77 14.29
C ASP A 588 -4.00 57.34 12.83
N LEU A 589 -2.97 57.42 11.97
CA LEU A 589 -3.01 56.90 10.61
C LEU A 589 -3.12 55.36 10.60
N MET A 590 -2.43 54.68 11.52
CA MET A 590 -2.52 53.23 11.68
C MET A 590 -3.90 52.80 12.19
N GLU A 591 -4.53 53.61 13.05
CA GLU A 591 -5.89 53.39 13.54
C GLU A 591 -6.92 53.59 12.41
N ALA A 592 -6.78 54.65 11.61
CA ALA A 592 -7.62 54.89 10.44
C ALA A 592 -7.49 53.78 9.38
N THR A 593 -6.26 53.29 9.13
CA THR A 593 -6.03 52.17 8.21
C THR A 593 -6.55 50.85 8.76
N LEU A 594 -6.45 50.60 10.07
CA LEU A 594 -7.05 49.43 10.71
C LEU A 594 -8.57 49.45 10.61
N VAL A 595 -9.22 50.60 10.81
CA VAL A 595 -10.66 50.75 10.60
C VAL A 595 -11.03 50.47 9.14
N SER A 596 -10.26 50.98 8.18
CA SER A 596 -10.47 50.69 6.75
C SER A 596 -10.21 49.22 6.36
N ILE A 597 -9.31 48.51 7.05
CA ILE A 597 -9.07 47.08 6.84
C ILE A 597 -10.22 46.27 7.42
N ILE A 598 -10.73 46.64 8.60
CA ILE A 598 -11.88 45.98 9.23
C ILE A 598 -13.11 46.11 8.32
N THR A 599 -13.39 47.30 7.78
CA THR A 599 -14.53 47.47 6.85
C THR A 599 -14.38 46.65 5.57
N ARG A 600 -13.15 46.52 5.02
CA ARG A 600 -12.88 45.62 3.88
C ARG A 600 -13.01 44.14 4.23
N ILE A 601 -12.67 43.74 5.45
CA ILE A 601 -12.86 42.37 5.93
C ILE A 601 -14.37 42.07 6.05
N ASP A 602 -15.15 43.01 6.55
CA ASP A 602 -16.61 42.87 6.63
C ASP A 602 -17.24 42.79 5.22
N GLU A 603 -16.78 43.59 4.26
CA GLU A 603 -17.18 43.47 2.84
C GLU A 603 -16.79 42.11 2.23
N LEU A 604 -15.58 41.62 2.52
CA LEU A 604 -15.13 40.31 2.05
C LEU A 604 -15.93 39.16 2.67
N LEU A 605 -16.27 39.24 3.96
CA LEU A 605 -17.13 38.28 4.64
C LEU A 605 -18.53 38.26 4.03
N ALA A 606 -19.12 39.43 3.75
CA ALA A 606 -20.40 39.53 3.04
C ALA A 606 -20.32 38.92 1.63
N SER A 607 -19.22 39.14 0.90
CA SER A 607 -19.01 38.54 -0.42
C SER A 607 -18.85 37.02 -0.38
N LEU A 608 -18.17 36.49 0.65
CA LEU A 608 -18.01 35.05 0.89
C LEU A 608 -19.35 34.38 1.20
N GLU A 609 -20.19 35.05 1.99
CA GLU A 609 -21.54 34.57 2.32
C GLU A 609 -22.42 34.53 1.05
N GLN A 610 -22.34 35.54 0.17
CA GLN A 610 -23.02 35.51 -1.13
C GLN A 610 -22.51 34.38 -2.03
N ILE A 611 -21.20 34.11 -2.05
CA ILE A 611 -20.62 32.99 -2.81
C ILE A 611 -21.08 31.63 -2.26
N GLU A 612 -21.21 31.48 -0.93
CA GLU A 612 -21.75 30.27 -0.32
C GLU A 612 -23.23 30.06 -0.66
N ILE A 613 -24.03 31.12 -0.67
CA ILE A 613 -25.44 31.09 -1.10
C ILE A 613 -25.53 30.70 -2.57
N ALA A 614 -24.76 31.31 -3.46
CA ALA A 614 -24.72 30.96 -4.88
C ALA A 614 -24.28 29.51 -5.12
N LYS A 615 -23.30 29.00 -4.35
CA LYS A 615 -22.89 27.58 -4.39
C LYS A 615 -23.96 26.63 -3.86
N ARG A 616 -24.82 27.06 -2.92
CA ARG A 616 -25.97 26.26 -2.46
C ARG A 616 -27.05 26.21 -3.54
N GLU A 617 -27.39 27.34 -4.14
CA GLU A 617 -28.36 27.41 -5.24
C GLU A 617 -27.92 26.57 -6.45
N HIS A 618 -26.65 26.66 -6.85
CA HIS A 618 -26.10 25.84 -7.93
C HIS A 618 -26.16 24.34 -7.61
N ARG A 619 -25.94 23.93 -6.34
CA ARG A 619 -26.10 22.53 -5.91
C ARG A 619 -27.55 22.07 -5.95
N ILE A 620 -28.51 22.94 -5.59
CA ILE A 620 -29.94 22.64 -5.65
C ILE A 620 -30.39 22.51 -7.12
N GLN A 621 -29.97 23.42 -8.00
CA GLN A 621 -30.22 23.31 -9.45
C GLN A 621 -29.63 22.03 -10.04
N LEU A 622 -28.37 21.70 -9.72
CA LEU A 622 -27.73 20.47 -10.20
C LEU A 622 -28.49 19.22 -9.70
N SER A 623 -28.96 19.23 -8.44
CA SER A 623 -29.79 18.16 -7.90
C SER A 623 -31.17 18.08 -8.58
N GLY A 624 -31.74 19.21 -8.99
CA GLY A 624 -32.98 19.27 -9.77
C GLY A 624 -32.79 18.67 -11.16
N ILE A 625 -31.74 19.09 -11.87
CA ILE A 625 -31.39 18.56 -13.20
C ILE A 625 -31.11 17.05 -13.15
N ILE A 626 -30.45 16.55 -12.10
CA ILE A 626 -30.24 15.11 -11.91
C ILE A 626 -31.57 14.37 -11.67
N LYS A 627 -32.50 14.96 -10.91
CA LYS A 627 -33.85 14.38 -10.73
C LYS A 627 -34.63 14.35 -12.04
N ASP A 628 -34.57 15.43 -12.82
CA ASP A 628 -35.25 15.52 -14.11
C ASP A 628 -34.65 14.54 -15.12
N MET A 629 -33.31 14.42 -15.20
CA MET A 629 -32.66 13.39 -16.02
C MET A 629 -33.05 11.97 -15.60
N LYS A 630 -33.17 11.71 -14.29
CA LYS A 630 -33.61 10.41 -13.78
C LYS A 630 -35.08 10.13 -14.10
N PHE A 631 -35.92 11.16 -14.11
CA PHE A 631 -37.32 11.07 -14.54
C PHE A 631 -37.41 10.81 -16.05
N TYR A 632 -36.65 11.52 -16.88
CA TYR A 632 -36.59 11.30 -18.33
C TYR A 632 -36.05 9.92 -18.69
N LEU A 633 -35.04 9.42 -17.96
CA LEU A 633 -34.53 8.05 -18.13
C LEU A 633 -35.60 7.01 -17.77
N ASN A 634 -36.32 7.16 -16.66
CA ASN A 634 -37.41 6.26 -16.28
C ASN A 634 -38.57 6.28 -17.29
N VAL A 635 -38.93 7.45 -17.84
CA VAL A 635 -40.00 7.57 -18.86
C VAL A 635 -39.58 6.94 -20.20
N GLN A 636 -38.30 7.05 -20.59
CA GLN A 636 -37.77 6.32 -21.76
C GLN A 636 -37.69 4.81 -21.53
N GLU A 637 -37.45 4.37 -20.29
CA GLU A 637 -37.43 2.96 -19.92
C GLU A 637 -38.84 2.32 -19.96
N GLU A 638 -39.90 3.06 -19.61
CA GLU A 638 -41.30 2.61 -19.70
C GLU A 638 -41.87 2.62 -21.13
N GLN A 639 -41.34 3.44 -22.04
CA GLN A 639 -41.81 3.52 -23.43
C GLN A 639 -41.06 2.61 -24.41
N ASN A 640 -40.03 1.89 -23.96
CA ASN A 640 -39.21 1.05 -24.83
C ASN A 640 -39.71 -0.42 -24.82
N PRO A 641 -40.40 -0.91 -25.88
CA PRO A 641 -41.05 -2.22 -25.87
C PRO A 641 -40.04 -3.39 -25.78
N ILE A 642 -38.76 -3.14 -26.06
CA ILE A 642 -37.68 -4.13 -25.97
C ILE A 642 -37.28 -4.39 -24.51
N LEU A 643 -37.30 -3.37 -23.64
CA LEU A 643 -36.94 -3.50 -22.23
C LEU A 643 -38.07 -4.11 -21.39
N LEU A 644 -39.32 -3.88 -21.77
CA LEU A 644 -40.48 -4.50 -21.12
C LEU A 644 -40.52 -6.02 -21.35
N ALA A 645 -40.05 -6.49 -22.51
CA ALA A 645 -39.96 -7.91 -22.84
C ALA A 645 -38.86 -8.65 -22.03
N CYS A 646 -37.75 -7.98 -21.69
CA CYS A 646 -36.69 -8.55 -20.85
C CYS A 646 -37.04 -8.64 -19.36
N ARG A 647 -38.15 -8.05 -18.91
CA ARG A 647 -38.59 -8.10 -17.50
C ARG A 647 -39.62 -9.21 -17.22
N ILE A 648 -40.15 -9.85 -18.28
CA ILE A 648 -41.17 -10.90 -18.20
C ILE A 648 -40.58 -12.30 -18.49
N LEU A 649 -39.30 -12.37 -18.90
CA LEU A 649 -38.46 -13.56 -18.87
C LEU A 649 -37.59 -13.54 -17.61
#